data_AF-A0A3D1F4Q9-F1
#
_entry.id   AF-A0A3D1F4Q9-F1
#
_cell.length_a   1.000
_cell.length_b   1.000
_cell.length_c   1.000
_cell.angle_alpha   90.00
_cell.angle_beta   90.00
_cell.angle_gamma   90.00
#
_symmetry.space_group_name_H-M   'P 1'
#
loop_
_entity.id
_entity.type
_entity.pdbx_description
1 polymer ?
#
loop_
_entity_poly.entity_id
_entity_poly.type
_entity_poly.pdbx_seq_one_letter_code
_entity_poly.pdbx_strand_id
1 'polypeptide(L)'
;MTQTASNPQIKPESEPAKELAAPMVHNEPMLPSKMNVDTDDFHPPKGLTAIAYRRIAILLSVHKLEKLREPYVGDEDVPAAISSEIARQCRELKRLPSEEIASKTLEKLNKKLQDILTPPEEPTAEDEAQDDDDLDDFLDDFDEEEEDEEEEEDEEQAPPPPVEEPVQRKPLDLSDLDRLQVDVLQWGIKQSCLFLERNQLTEAMLDCGTRCMQDERLYHILDHYDCKPEALYGWTAYHGTLDSFKQAAKAKSDLLDEQLRAVINPKSKKKQTPEELAIREEVTRLYDLQTAISNEIKDITRTMVEEFWRLYTEAAVILADEKVAGDDEAYIRAFLRYGMIGQANWLLSNEVSSYLLDECAHPIRQWDYHVDATHILYADEYIHLVGQGMITPAMDEDLELNQKGSDDWKVDKMWRRIVYGKIMESSYNQTVAQLQAEIAKIGEQQTDMEMKVEKLNPEKSTFKQKKREMLEQIQACKVSVARLQKSVEQIEGKLLPDEQGASGEAQSRIAALPPMTAEILARREANGIRKGCKLCAKLKEPFLPFVLREKYKPGGAVNDRLTVKCQINEIEQLDPLIFKDIIIPAKKPPNRVYLRSCPYIVLTPALGQMGFSLNPRGGPDVGRLLIPVLNARPGQLDRMCYDIFSDFRYDTSKQSAGVDLLTSDTLVAAYANARWAYRKKSKEIREKAAMFNEENDRNNWRRHYILYMTSANDGGKKLFFKCNEVYEAVIKYMNLPEGVERLQSN
;
A
#
# COMPACT_ATOMS: atom_id res chain seq x y z
N MET A 1 79.25 6.70 4.13
CA MET A 1 80.11 7.91 4.20
C MET A 1 79.34 8.91 5.06
N THR A 2 79.58 8.98 6.38
CA THR A 2 80.49 9.94 7.08
C THR A 2 80.16 11.39 6.70
N GLN A 3 79.85 12.36 7.57
CA GLN A 3 80.18 12.67 8.99
C GLN A 3 79.28 13.88 9.40
N THR A 4 78.61 13.91 10.57
CA THR A 4 78.94 14.68 11.83
C THR A 4 79.36 16.16 11.62
N ALA A 5 79.00 17.16 12.43
CA ALA A 5 78.23 17.32 13.67
C ALA A 5 78.19 18.84 14.00
N SER A 6 77.24 19.31 14.82
CA SER A 6 77.53 20.19 15.95
C SER A 6 76.26 20.52 16.74
N ASN A 7 76.19 19.96 17.94
CA ASN A 7 75.36 20.44 19.05
C ASN A 7 76.24 21.43 19.87
N PRO A 8 75.66 22.40 20.58
CA PRO A 8 75.83 22.35 22.02
C PRO A 8 74.56 22.67 22.81
N GLN A 9 74.40 21.91 23.89
CA GLN A 9 73.41 22.07 24.96
C GLN A 9 73.64 23.35 25.77
N ILE A 10 72.56 24.05 26.13
CA ILE A 10 72.34 24.63 27.47
C ILE A 10 70.84 24.46 27.83
N LYS A 11 70.57 23.89 29.00
CA LYS A 11 69.29 23.77 29.74
C LYS A 11 69.48 24.57 31.07
N PRO A 12 68.47 24.83 31.94
CA PRO A 12 67.03 24.52 31.88
C PRO A 12 66.12 25.67 32.42
N GLU A 13 64.84 25.35 32.65
CA GLU A 13 63.85 25.97 33.58
C GLU A 13 62.94 27.10 33.06
N SER A 14 61.74 26.69 32.61
CA SER A 14 60.48 27.25 33.11
C SER A 14 59.38 26.19 32.97
N GLU A 15 58.56 26.07 34.02
CA GLU A 15 57.52 25.08 34.28
C GLU A 15 56.55 24.81 33.10
N PRO A 16 56.11 23.56 32.86
CA PRO A 16 54.97 23.33 31.99
C PRO A 16 53.67 23.63 32.74
N ALA A 17 52.82 24.41 32.08
CA ALA A 17 51.44 24.64 32.44
C ALA A 17 50.73 23.32 32.74
N LYS A 18 49.90 23.34 33.80
CA LYS A 18 49.03 22.25 34.24
C LYS A 18 48.30 21.63 33.05
N GLU A 19 48.47 20.32 32.95
CA GLU A 19 47.68 19.41 32.13
C GLU A 19 46.20 19.71 32.30
N LEU A 20 45.56 20.20 31.22
CA LEU A 20 44.13 20.01 31.01
C LEU A 20 43.88 18.51 31.01
N ALA A 21 43.01 18.08 31.91
CA ALA A 21 42.60 16.69 32.07
C ALA A 21 42.28 16.09 30.69
N ALA A 22 42.96 14.98 30.37
CA ALA A 22 42.74 14.23 29.16
C ALA A 22 41.23 13.93 28.98
N PRO A 23 40.68 14.04 27.76
CA PRO A 23 39.32 13.57 27.49
C PRO A 23 39.26 12.09 27.87
N MET A 24 38.21 11.72 28.61
CA MET A 24 37.98 10.34 29.03
C MET A 24 38.16 9.39 27.84
N VAL A 25 39.20 8.58 27.95
CA VAL A 25 39.58 7.52 27.03
C VAL A 25 38.34 6.70 26.68
N HIS A 26 38.12 6.54 25.37
CA HIS A 26 37.19 5.60 24.76
C HIS A 26 37.20 4.26 25.51
N ASN A 27 36.10 3.93 26.17
CA ASN A 27 35.66 2.54 26.16
C ASN A 27 34.84 2.39 24.89
N GLU A 28 35.48 1.87 23.83
CA GLU A 28 34.73 1.28 22.73
C GLU A 28 33.65 0.38 23.34
N PRO A 29 32.38 0.49 22.92
CA PRO A 29 31.41 -0.52 23.31
C PRO A 29 32.00 -1.86 22.88
N MET A 30 32.29 -2.75 23.84
CA MET A 30 32.72 -4.11 23.56
C MET A 30 31.64 -4.76 22.69
N LEU A 31 31.85 -4.70 21.37
CA LEU A 31 31.14 -5.49 20.40
C LEU A 31 31.59 -6.94 20.56
N PRO A 32 30.71 -7.90 20.25
CA PRO A 32 31.06 -9.31 20.35
C PRO A 32 32.30 -9.57 19.48
N SER A 33 33.30 -10.23 20.05
CA SER A 33 34.29 -10.99 19.32
C SER A 33 33.59 -11.70 18.17
N LYS A 34 33.87 -11.25 16.93
CA LYS A 34 33.32 -11.72 15.65
C LYS A 34 32.03 -12.53 15.83
N MET A 35 30.89 -11.87 15.68
CA MET A 35 29.66 -12.56 15.34
C MET A 35 29.94 -13.37 14.06
N ASN A 36 30.40 -14.62 14.21
CA ASN A 36 30.49 -15.61 13.13
C ASN A 36 29.05 -15.98 12.85
N VAL A 37 28.38 -15.11 12.09
CA VAL A 37 27.05 -15.34 11.58
C VAL A 37 27.24 -16.11 10.28
N ASP A 38 27.42 -17.42 10.40
CA ASP A 38 27.20 -18.30 9.26
C ASP A 38 25.67 -18.40 9.08
N THR A 39 25.08 -17.44 8.38
CA THR A 39 23.77 -17.64 7.76
C THR A 39 24.00 -18.43 6.47
N ASP A 40 23.35 -19.60 6.34
CA ASP A 40 23.48 -20.50 5.18
C ASP A 40 23.11 -19.84 3.83
N ASP A 41 22.44 -18.69 3.86
CA ASP A 41 21.77 -18.09 2.71
C ASP A 41 22.28 -16.70 2.26
N PHE A 42 23.00 -15.96 3.13
CA PHE A 42 23.54 -14.64 2.80
C PHE A 42 24.89 -14.43 3.48
N HIS A 43 25.90 -14.03 2.71
CA HIS A 43 27.21 -13.65 3.24
C HIS A 43 27.45 -12.19 2.88
N PRO A 44 27.14 -11.25 3.78
CA PRO A 44 27.26 -9.85 3.46
C PRO A 44 28.71 -9.51 3.09
N PRO A 45 28.91 -8.64 2.09
CA PRO A 45 30.23 -8.16 1.69
C PRO A 45 30.94 -7.56 2.89
N LYS A 46 32.21 -7.91 3.11
CA LYS A 46 32.98 -7.51 4.31
C LYS A 46 32.90 -6.01 4.63
N GLY A 47 32.87 -5.15 3.61
CA GLY A 47 32.71 -3.70 3.77
C GLY A 47 31.34 -3.29 4.31
N LEU A 48 30.26 -3.83 3.73
CA LEU A 48 28.89 -3.57 4.15
C LEU A 48 28.61 -4.11 5.56
N THR A 49 29.13 -5.29 5.87
CA THR A 49 29.11 -5.90 7.20
C THR A 49 29.75 -4.99 8.25
N ALA A 50 30.93 -4.43 7.94
CA ALA A 50 31.65 -3.54 8.86
C ALA A 50 30.88 -2.24 9.13
N ILE A 51 30.27 -1.66 8.09
CA ILE A 51 29.47 -0.44 8.23
C ILE A 51 28.20 -0.73 9.03
N ALA A 52 27.50 -1.83 8.74
CA ALA A 52 26.32 -2.26 9.51
C ALA A 52 26.65 -2.45 11.00
N TYR A 53 27.75 -3.14 11.31
CA TYR A 53 28.20 -3.27 12.70
C TYR A 53 28.45 -1.93 13.36
N ARG A 54 29.09 -0.98 12.66
CA ARG A 54 29.39 0.33 13.22
C ARG A 54 28.12 1.13 13.49
N ARG A 55 27.17 1.16 12.55
CA ARG A 55 25.88 1.85 12.69
C ARG A 55 25.05 1.25 13.82
N ILE A 56 24.99 -0.07 13.94
CA ILE A 56 24.30 -0.74 15.06
C ILE A 56 24.98 -0.44 16.40
N ALA A 57 26.32 -0.43 16.45
CA ALA A 57 27.05 -0.09 17.67
C ALA A 57 26.79 1.33 18.15
N ILE A 58 26.65 2.27 17.21
CA ILE A 58 26.23 3.64 17.46
C ILE A 58 24.84 3.65 18.10
N LEU A 59 23.86 2.96 17.51
CA LEU A 59 22.49 2.90 18.04
C LEU A 59 22.42 2.27 19.45
N LEU A 60 23.17 1.21 19.69
CA LEU A 60 23.27 0.61 21.04
C LEU A 60 23.93 1.57 22.04
N SER A 61 24.86 2.41 21.59
CA SER A 61 25.48 3.43 22.43
C SER A 61 24.52 4.57 22.75
N VAL A 62 23.68 4.97 21.79
CA VAL A 62 22.60 5.94 21.99
C VAL A 62 21.57 5.41 22.99
N HIS A 63 21.09 4.17 22.81
CA HIS A 63 20.15 3.53 23.74
C HIS A 63 20.68 3.47 25.18
N LYS A 64 21.98 3.20 25.35
CA LYS A 64 22.63 3.25 26.67
C LYS A 64 22.63 4.66 27.28
N LEU A 65 22.84 5.70 26.47
CA LEU A 65 22.77 7.08 26.94
C LEU A 65 21.34 7.46 27.34
N GLU A 66 20.34 6.98 26.61
CA GLU A 66 18.93 7.21 26.94
C GLU A 66 18.54 6.55 28.27
N LYS A 67 18.91 5.28 28.48
CA LYS A 67 18.72 4.57 29.76
C LYS A 67 19.41 5.28 30.94
N LEU A 68 20.53 5.97 30.71
CA LEU A 68 21.20 6.75 31.75
C LEU A 68 20.46 8.06 32.08
N ARG A 69 19.69 8.61 31.14
CA ARG A 69 18.94 9.88 31.29
C ARG A 69 17.52 9.70 31.82
N GLU A 70 16.87 8.61 31.44
CA GLU A 70 15.50 8.24 31.83
C GLU A 70 15.18 8.53 33.32
N PRO A 71 16.09 8.23 34.27
CA PRO A 71 15.77 8.40 35.67
C PRO A 71 15.84 9.86 36.20
N TYR A 72 16.14 10.83 35.32
CA TYR A 72 16.24 12.26 35.62
C TYR A 72 15.14 13.09 34.91
N VAL A 73 14.30 12.45 34.08
CA VAL A 73 13.21 13.11 33.36
C VAL A 73 12.00 13.22 34.29
N GLY A 74 11.56 14.45 34.61
CA GLY A 74 10.38 14.67 35.45
C GLY A 74 10.56 14.31 36.93
N ASP A 75 11.81 14.14 37.38
CA ASP A 75 12.15 13.91 38.78
C ASP A 75 11.99 15.23 39.58
N GLU A 76 11.18 15.18 40.65
CA GLU A 76 10.94 16.33 41.54
C GLU A 76 12.20 16.76 42.29
N ASP A 77 13.18 15.86 42.44
CA ASP A 77 14.45 16.10 43.13
C ASP A 77 15.54 16.71 42.20
N VAL A 78 15.26 16.90 40.91
CA VAL A 78 16.18 17.49 39.91
C VAL A 78 15.74 18.92 39.58
N PRO A 79 16.67 19.91 39.53
CA PRO A 79 16.29 21.28 39.16
C PRO A 79 15.57 21.35 37.81
N ALA A 80 14.51 22.16 37.76
CA ALA A 80 13.66 22.32 36.59
C ALA A 80 14.44 22.68 35.31
N ALA A 81 15.53 23.45 35.43
CA ALA A 81 16.38 23.80 34.28
C ALA A 81 17.11 22.58 33.69
N ILE A 82 17.61 21.67 34.54
CA ILE A 82 18.30 20.43 34.10
C ILE A 82 17.27 19.45 33.54
N SER A 83 16.15 19.26 34.24
CA SER A 83 15.05 18.39 33.79
C SER A 83 14.48 18.87 32.44
N SER A 84 14.31 20.19 32.25
CA SER A 84 13.88 20.79 30.99
C SER A 84 14.90 20.62 29.87
N GLU A 85 16.20 20.75 30.16
CA GLU A 85 17.27 20.54 29.18
C GLU A 85 17.37 19.07 28.76
N ILE A 86 17.24 18.11 29.69
CA ILE A 86 17.14 16.68 29.36
C ILE A 86 15.91 16.44 28.49
N ALA A 87 14.75 16.99 28.86
CA ALA A 87 13.54 16.87 28.06
C ALA A 87 13.70 17.49 26.66
N ARG A 88 14.38 18.64 26.54
CA ARG A 88 14.71 19.27 25.24
C ARG A 88 15.60 18.37 24.39
N GLN A 89 16.68 17.85 24.96
CA GLN A 89 17.57 16.92 24.26
C GLN A 89 16.82 15.66 23.85
N CYS A 90 16.01 15.07 24.73
CA CYS A 90 15.18 13.92 24.42
C CYS A 90 14.13 14.22 23.34
N ARG A 91 13.64 15.46 23.20
CA ARG A 91 12.75 15.88 22.10
C ARG A 91 13.51 16.03 20.79
N GLU A 92 14.60 16.81 20.79
CA GLU A 92 15.41 17.08 19.58
C GLU A 92 16.09 15.83 19.02
N LEU A 93 16.41 14.88 19.90
CA LEU A 93 17.17 13.66 19.57
C LEU A 93 16.32 12.38 19.66
N LYS A 94 14.98 12.51 19.74
CA LYS A 94 14.03 11.39 19.85
C LYS A 94 14.02 10.47 18.63
N ARG A 95 14.44 11.00 17.48
CA ARG A 95 14.59 10.31 16.19
C ARG A 95 16.03 10.46 15.73
N LEU A 96 16.44 9.67 14.73
CA LEU A 96 17.73 9.86 14.07
C LEU A 96 17.76 11.21 13.34
N PRO A 97 18.46 12.23 13.88
CA PRO A 97 18.41 13.57 13.33
C PRO A 97 19.18 13.64 12.01
N SER A 98 18.77 14.56 11.13
CA SER A 98 19.56 14.89 9.95
C SER A 98 20.94 15.40 10.37
N GLU A 99 21.92 15.33 9.47
CA GLU A 99 23.26 15.85 9.72
C GLU A 99 23.25 17.34 10.12
N GLU A 100 22.37 18.12 9.48
CA GLU A 100 22.19 19.55 9.79
C GLU A 100 21.66 19.77 11.21
N ILE A 101 20.63 19.03 11.61
CA ILE A 101 20.05 19.14 12.96
C ILE A 101 21.09 18.71 14.00
N ALA A 102 21.76 17.57 13.77
CA ALA A 102 22.79 17.07 14.68
C ALA A 102 23.96 18.06 14.84
N SER A 103 24.38 18.72 13.75
CA SER A 103 25.45 19.71 13.76
C SER A 103 25.05 20.97 14.53
N LYS A 104 23.86 21.53 14.26
CA LYS A 104 23.33 22.70 14.98
C LYS A 104 23.15 22.41 16.47
N THR A 105 22.62 21.23 16.82
CA THR A 105 22.46 20.83 18.23
C THR A 105 23.82 20.66 18.91
N LEU A 106 24.81 20.09 18.23
CA LEU A 106 26.17 19.94 18.74
C LEU A 106 26.82 21.31 19.01
N GLU A 107 26.71 22.27 18.10
CA GLU A 107 27.23 23.63 18.28
C GLU A 107 26.58 24.33 19.48
N LYS A 108 25.25 24.26 19.61
CA LYS A 108 24.50 24.85 20.73
C LYS A 108 24.91 24.23 22.07
N LEU A 109 25.02 22.90 22.14
CA LEU A 109 25.41 22.21 23.37
C LEU A 109 26.87 22.51 23.76
N ASN A 110 27.77 22.61 22.77
CA ASN A 110 29.15 23.02 23.01
C ASN A 110 29.23 24.46 23.52
N LYS A 111 28.45 25.40 22.96
CA LYS A 111 28.36 26.79 23.46
C LYS A 111 27.91 26.79 24.92
N LYS A 112 26.79 26.13 25.25
CA LYS A 112 26.29 26.00 26.63
C LYS A 112 27.30 25.38 27.59
N LEU A 113 28.05 24.36 27.14
CA LEU A 113 29.08 23.74 27.97
C LEU A 113 30.26 24.69 28.21
N GLN A 114 30.68 25.45 27.19
CA GLN A 114 31.72 26.46 27.33
C GLN A 114 31.31 27.59 28.25
N ASP A 115 30.05 28.06 28.19
CA ASP A 115 29.52 29.11 29.05
C ASP A 115 29.52 28.69 30.54
N ILE A 116 29.40 27.39 30.84
CA ILE A 116 29.47 26.85 32.21
C ILE A 116 30.93 26.67 32.68
N LEU A 117 31.80 26.19 31.79
CA LEU A 117 33.21 25.94 32.11
C LEU A 117 34.03 27.23 32.16
N THR A 118 33.63 28.23 31.38
CA THR A 118 34.26 29.53 31.24
C THR A 118 33.15 30.58 31.29
N PRO A 119 32.61 30.90 32.47
CA PRO A 119 31.59 31.92 32.60
C PRO A 119 32.13 33.23 32.01
N PRO A 120 31.38 33.90 31.12
CA PRO A 120 31.84 35.15 30.53
C PRO A 120 32.23 36.13 31.64
N GLU A 121 33.34 36.84 31.47
CA GLU A 121 33.66 37.99 32.33
C GLU A 121 32.45 38.92 32.32
N GLU A 122 32.05 39.42 33.51
CA GLU A 122 30.86 40.26 33.68
C GLU A 122 30.76 41.27 32.54
N PRO A 123 29.66 41.29 31.75
CA PRO A 123 29.53 42.25 30.69
C PRO A 123 29.59 43.65 31.30
N THR A 124 30.55 44.46 30.86
CA THR A 124 30.37 45.90 30.96
C THR A 124 29.10 46.25 30.18
N ALA A 125 28.29 47.16 30.72
CA ALA A 125 26.90 47.46 30.36
C ALA A 125 26.62 47.93 28.90
N GLU A 126 27.44 47.57 27.93
CA GLU A 126 27.32 47.95 26.52
C GLU A 126 27.01 46.77 25.57
N ASP A 127 27.04 45.51 26.03
CA ASP A 127 26.82 44.33 25.15
C ASP A 127 25.41 43.67 25.27
N GLU A 128 24.48 44.19 26.07
CA GLU A 128 23.11 43.63 26.25
C GLU A 128 22.12 43.99 25.12
N ALA A 129 22.57 44.12 23.87
CA ALA A 129 21.69 44.52 22.77
C ALA A 129 21.97 43.81 21.45
N GLN A 130 22.14 42.49 21.46
CA GLN A 130 22.04 41.63 20.28
C GLN A 130 22.10 40.17 20.74
N ASP A 131 20.98 39.45 20.69
CA ASP A 131 20.89 37.97 20.48
C ASP A 131 19.56 37.33 20.96
N ASP A 132 18.44 38.06 20.95
CA ASP A 132 17.12 37.49 21.35
C ASP A 132 16.04 37.46 20.24
N ASP A 133 16.39 37.62 18.95
CA ASP A 133 15.37 37.78 17.88
C ASP A 133 15.36 36.75 16.72
N ASP A 134 16.08 35.62 16.79
CA ASP A 134 16.12 34.65 15.66
C ASP A 134 15.60 33.24 16.00
N LEU A 135 14.46 33.11 16.69
CA LEU A 135 13.94 31.78 17.06
C LEU A 135 12.41 31.57 17.01
N ASP A 136 11.66 32.40 16.29
CA ASP A 136 10.21 32.18 16.08
C ASP A 136 9.80 31.78 14.65
N ASP A 137 10.72 31.65 13.67
CA ASP A 137 10.35 31.48 12.25
C ASP A 137 10.63 30.09 11.64
N PHE A 138 10.89 29.03 12.43
CA PHE A 138 11.26 27.71 11.86
C PHE A 138 10.51 26.49 12.41
N LEU A 139 9.28 26.66 12.90
CA LEU A 139 8.42 25.56 13.37
C LEU A 139 6.95 25.60 12.91
N ASP A 140 6.62 26.32 11.84
CA ASP A 140 5.22 26.44 11.37
C ASP A 140 4.78 25.43 10.28
N ASP A 141 5.53 24.35 10.01
CA ASP A 141 5.18 23.40 8.93
C ASP A 141 5.14 21.92 9.35
N PHE A 142 5.03 21.60 10.65
CA PHE A 142 4.91 20.21 11.11
C PHE A 142 3.94 20.04 12.29
N ASP A 143 2.69 20.49 12.13
CA ASP A 143 1.56 20.05 12.97
C ASP A 143 0.25 20.01 12.16
N GLU A 144 -0.01 18.86 11.52
CA GLU A 144 -1.36 18.34 11.35
C GLU A 144 -1.29 16.83 11.67
N GLU A 145 -1.32 16.48 12.96
CA GLU A 145 -1.80 15.17 13.39
C GLU A 145 -3.11 15.35 14.14
N GLU A 146 -4.17 14.82 13.51
CA GLU A 146 -5.50 14.61 14.06
C GLU A 146 -5.42 13.81 15.37
N GLU A 147 -6.25 14.21 16.35
CA GLU A 147 -6.54 13.45 17.55
C GLU A 147 -7.20 12.11 17.17
N ASP A 148 -6.44 11.03 17.12
CA ASP A 148 -6.98 9.67 17.07
C ASP A 148 -7.36 9.23 18.50
N GLU A 149 -8.67 9.09 18.74
CA GLU A 149 -9.25 8.41 19.90
C GLU A 149 -8.80 6.93 19.89
N GLU A 150 -7.91 6.53 20.81
CA GLU A 150 -7.51 5.14 20.98
C GLU A 150 -8.67 4.31 21.58
N GLU A 151 -9.25 3.43 20.77
CA GLU A 151 -10.07 2.31 21.22
C GLU A 151 -9.18 1.28 21.94
N GLU A 152 -9.55 0.94 23.18
CA GLU A 152 -8.92 -0.13 23.97
C GLU A 152 -9.12 -1.50 23.29
N GLU A 153 -8.09 -2.02 22.61
CA GLU A 153 -8.00 -3.44 22.27
C GLU A 153 -7.26 -4.19 23.39
N ASP A 154 -7.95 -5.16 24.00
CA ASP A 154 -7.44 -6.09 25.00
C ASP A 154 -6.23 -6.90 24.46
N GLU A 155 -5.00 -6.43 24.73
CA GLU A 155 -3.79 -7.24 24.55
C GLU A 155 -3.76 -8.38 25.60
N GLU A 156 -3.68 -9.63 25.12
CA GLU A 156 -3.28 -10.80 25.90
C GLU A 156 -1.91 -10.52 26.55
N GLN A 157 -1.95 -10.23 27.85
CA GLN A 157 -0.79 -9.90 28.67
C GLN A 157 0.32 -10.96 28.54
N ALA A 158 1.44 -10.56 27.93
CA ALA A 158 2.73 -11.18 28.22
C ALA A 158 3.00 -11.10 29.73
N PRO A 159 3.63 -12.11 30.35
CA PRO A 159 3.94 -12.07 31.77
C PRO A 159 4.82 -10.85 32.08
N PRO A 160 4.54 -10.11 33.18
CA PRO A 160 5.28 -8.91 33.51
C PRO A 160 6.77 -9.25 33.71
N PRO A 161 7.69 -8.37 33.29
CA PRO A 161 9.10 -8.54 33.59
C PRO A 161 9.32 -8.62 35.11
N PRO A 162 10.36 -9.33 35.58
CA PRO A 162 10.65 -9.41 37.00
C PRO A 162 10.90 -8.00 37.55
N VAL A 163 10.16 -7.65 38.61
CA VAL A 163 10.29 -6.39 39.34
C VAL A 163 11.73 -6.28 39.84
N GLU A 164 12.53 -5.41 39.22
CA GLU A 164 13.80 -4.97 39.78
C GLU A 164 13.49 -4.17 41.06
N GLU A 165 14.19 -4.49 42.14
CA GLU A 165 14.05 -3.74 43.40
C GLU A 165 14.39 -2.26 43.14
N PRO A 166 13.60 -1.31 43.68
CA PRO A 166 13.90 0.11 43.49
C PRO A 166 15.28 0.40 44.06
N VAL A 167 16.18 0.90 43.21
CA VAL A 167 17.51 1.35 43.60
C VAL A 167 17.32 2.43 44.68
N GLN A 168 17.62 2.10 45.93
CA GLN A 168 17.62 3.07 47.04
C GLN A 168 18.63 4.17 46.71
N ARG A 169 18.14 5.36 46.39
CA ARG A 169 18.99 6.53 46.08
C ARG A 169 19.41 7.25 47.35
N LYS A 170 20.65 7.73 47.34
CA LYS A 170 21.14 8.77 48.25
C LYS A 170 20.57 10.13 47.80
N PRO A 171 20.26 11.05 48.74
CA PRO A 171 19.90 12.43 48.40
C PRO A 171 21.01 13.09 47.56
N LEU A 172 20.65 13.89 46.55
CA LEU A 172 21.61 14.71 45.81
C LEU A 172 22.30 15.71 46.75
N ASP A 173 23.63 15.73 46.74
CA ASP A 173 24.44 16.74 47.41
C ASP A 173 24.50 17.99 46.53
N LEU A 174 24.37 19.19 47.10
CA LEU A 174 24.37 20.46 46.37
C LEU A 174 25.69 20.73 45.62
N SER A 175 26.76 19.99 45.96
CA SER A 175 28.05 19.99 45.24
C SER A 175 28.08 19.13 43.97
N ASP A 176 27.05 18.29 43.73
CA ASP A 176 26.92 17.43 42.54
C ASP A 176 26.08 18.08 41.42
N LEU A 177 25.50 19.26 41.64
CA LEU A 177 24.58 19.90 40.70
C LEU A 177 25.26 20.40 39.43
N ASP A 178 26.37 21.13 39.57
CA ASP A 178 27.19 21.60 38.44
C ASP A 178 27.75 20.42 37.65
N ARG A 179 28.10 19.34 38.36
CA ARG A 179 28.57 18.09 37.76
C ARG A 179 27.46 17.40 36.96
N LEU A 180 26.25 17.33 37.50
CA LEU A 180 25.09 16.78 36.79
C LEU A 180 24.75 17.63 35.55
N GLN A 181 24.83 18.95 35.64
CA GLN A 181 24.60 19.85 34.51
C GLN A 181 25.65 19.65 33.40
N VAL A 182 26.93 19.51 33.77
CA VAL A 182 28.01 19.16 32.83
C VAL A 182 27.79 17.78 32.22
N ASP A 183 27.43 16.78 33.02
CA ASP A 183 27.18 15.41 32.55
C ASP A 183 26.02 15.37 31.55
N VAL A 184 24.93 16.11 31.81
CA VAL A 184 23.77 16.22 30.90
C VAL A 184 24.15 16.83 29.55
N LEU A 185 24.93 17.91 29.55
CA LEU A 185 25.40 18.51 28.29
C LEU A 185 26.36 17.58 27.55
N GLN A 186 27.27 16.92 28.27
CA GLN A 186 28.19 15.95 27.69
C GLN A 186 27.46 14.74 27.11
N TRP A 187 26.37 14.27 27.73
CA TRP A 187 25.54 13.22 27.16
C TRP A 187 24.93 13.68 25.83
N GLY A 188 24.37 14.89 25.77
CA GLY A 188 23.78 15.44 24.55
C GLY A 188 24.82 15.62 23.42
N ILE A 189 26.00 16.14 23.75
CA ILE A 189 27.14 16.29 22.82
C ILE A 189 27.52 14.92 22.27
N LYS A 190 27.69 13.92 23.15
CA LYS A 190 28.08 12.58 22.75
C LYS A 190 27.05 11.93 21.84
N GLN A 191 25.76 12.08 22.14
CA GLN A 191 24.68 11.56 21.29
C GLN A 191 24.67 12.26 19.92
N SER A 192 24.88 13.57 19.87
CA SER A 192 24.95 14.32 18.61
C SER A 192 26.14 13.89 17.75
N CYS A 193 27.33 13.73 18.33
CA CYS A 193 28.51 13.19 17.63
C CYS A 193 28.27 11.78 17.07
N LEU A 194 27.59 10.92 17.84
CA LEU A 194 27.23 9.56 17.41
C LEU A 194 26.30 9.57 16.19
N PHE A 195 25.33 10.49 16.14
CA PHE A 195 24.45 10.64 14.98
C PHE A 195 25.17 11.21 13.75
N LEU A 196 26.06 12.18 13.92
CA LEU A 196 26.90 12.68 12.82
C LEU A 196 27.76 11.56 12.23
N GLU A 197 28.38 10.75 13.10
CA GLU A 197 29.18 9.61 12.66
C GLU A 197 28.33 8.62 11.86
N ARG A 198 27.12 8.28 12.33
CA ARG A 198 26.20 7.42 11.58
C ARG A 198 25.88 8.00 10.21
N ASN A 199 25.61 9.30 10.11
CA ASN A 199 25.24 9.95 8.85
C ASN A 199 26.41 9.95 7.86
N GLN A 200 27.64 10.20 8.33
CA GLN A 200 28.87 10.11 7.52
C GLN A 200 29.13 8.72 6.93
N LEU A 201 28.61 7.65 7.55
CA LEU A 201 28.72 6.29 7.03
C LEU A 201 27.78 6.01 5.85
N THR A 202 26.83 6.91 5.54
CA THR A 202 25.77 6.65 4.54
C THR A 202 26.33 6.56 3.13
N GLU A 203 27.21 7.47 2.70
CA GLU A 203 27.79 7.44 1.35
C GLU A 203 28.63 6.17 1.13
N ALA A 204 29.51 5.85 2.08
CA ALA A 204 30.31 4.63 2.04
C ALA A 204 29.44 3.35 2.05
N MET A 205 28.30 3.38 2.75
CA MET A 205 27.32 2.29 2.76
C MET A 205 26.69 2.10 1.39
N LEU A 206 26.23 3.19 0.76
CA LEU A 206 25.66 3.16 -0.58
C LEU A 206 26.67 2.61 -1.58
N ASP A 207 27.88 3.16 -1.61
CA ASP A 207 28.96 2.70 -2.48
C ASP A 207 29.25 1.20 -2.32
N CYS A 208 29.35 0.73 -1.08
CA CYS A 208 29.57 -0.68 -0.80
C CYS A 208 28.38 -1.52 -1.26
N GLY A 209 27.15 -1.11 -0.96
CA GLY A 209 25.94 -1.84 -1.31
C GLY A 209 25.73 -1.92 -2.82
N THR A 210 25.90 -0.81 -3.55
CA THR A 210 25.77 -0.74 -5.01
C THR A 210 26.75 -1.68 -5.69
N ARG A 211 28.03 -1.70 -5.29
CA ARG A 211 29.03 -2.63 -5.87
C ARG A 211 28.65 -4.11 -5.71
N CYS A 212 27.83 -4.43 -4.72
CA CYS A 212 27.46 -5.82 -4.44
C CYS A 212 26.25 -6.28 -5.24
N MET A 213 25.55 -5.34 -5.87
CA MET A 213 24.42 -5.61 -6.75
C MET A 213 24.63 -5.02 -8.15
N GLN A 214 25.84 -4.56 -8.46
CA GLN A 214 26.18 -3.97 -9.76
C GLN A 214 26.02 -4.98 -10.91
N ASP A 215 26.18 -6.27 -10.62
CA ASP A 215 26.06 -7.34 -11.62
C ASP A 215 24.59 -7.69 -11.93
N GLU A 216 23.63 -7.09 -11.21
CA GLU A 216 22.20 -7.29 -11.46
C GLU A 216 21.81 -6.70 -12.81
N ARG A 217 21.14 -7.49 -13.66
CA ARG A 217 20.78 -7.06 -15.02
C ARG A 217 19.93 -5.79 -15.02
N LEU A 218 18.97 -5.68 -14.10
CA LEU A 218 18.13 -4.50 -13.96
C LEU A 218 18.92 -3.23 -13.58
N TYR A 219 20.00 -3.36 -12.78
CA TYR A 219 20.87 -2.23 -12.44
C TYR A 219 21.49 -1.64 -13.70
N HIS A 220 22.09 -2.48 -14.54
CA HIS A 220 22.70 -2.05 -15.81
C HIS A 220 21.69 -1.46 -16.79
N ILE A 221 20.46 -1.97 -16.83
CA ILE A 221 19.42 -1.42 -17.68
C ILE A 221 19.07 -0.01 -17.20
N LEU A 222 18.78 0.18 -15.92
CA LEU A 222 18.41 1.49 -15.35
C LEU A 222 19.55 2.51 -15.46
N ASP A 223 20.80 2.07 -15.25
CA ASP A 223 21.99 2.91 -15.42
C ASP A 223 22.19 3.34 -16.89
N HIS A 224 21.98 2.42 -17.84
CA HIS A 224 22.03 2.73 -19.28
C HIS A 224 21.06 3.84 -19.69
N TYR A 225 19.92 3.95 -19.00
CA TYR A 225 18.91 4.99 -19.20
C TYR A 225 19.04 6.21 -18.26
N ASP A 226 20.18 6.36 -17.56
CA ASP A 226 20.47 7.48 -16.63
C ASP A 226 19.44 7.62 -15.50
N CYS A 227 18.86 6.50 -15.05
CA CYS A 227 17.90 6.50 -13.94
C CYS A 227 18.56 6.60 -12.57
N LYS A 228 19.89 6.48 -12.47
CA LYS A 228 20.67 6.53 -11.23
C LYS A 228 20.17 5.54 -10.17
N PRO A 229 20.34 4.22 -10.39
CA PRO A 229 19.81 3.18 -9.51
C PRO A 229 20.61 2.99 -8.20
N GLU A 230 21.76 3.64 -8.05
CA GLU A 230 22.76 3.36 -7.00
C GLU A 230 22.17 3.41 -5.60
N ALA A 231 21.37 4.44 -5.29
CA ALA A 231 20.79 4.64 -3.97
C ALA A 231 19.85 3.49 -3.58
N LEU A 232 18.89 3.11 -4.43
CA LEU A 232 17.95 2.02 -4.15
C LEU A 232 18.69 0.70 -3.94
N TYR A 233 19.66 0.39 -4.81
CA TYR A 233 20.44 -0.84 -4.71
C TYR A 233 21.34 -0.84 -3.46
N GLY A 234 21.97 0.29 -3.12
CA GLY A 234 22.74 0.44 -1.89
C GLY A 234 21.91 0.18 -0.64
N TRP A 235 20.75 0.85 -0.53
CA TRP A 235 19.80 0.64 0.57
C TRP A 235 19.26 -0.79 0.63
N THR A 236 18.93 -1.39 -0.51
CA THR A 236 18.39 -2.77 -0.58
C THR A 236 19.42 -3.79 -0.08
N ALA A 237 20.68 -3.67 -0.49
CA ALA A 237 21.76 -4.55 -0.01
C ALA A 237 22.00 -4.38 1.50
N TYR A 238 21.93 -3.14 1.99
CA TYR A 238 22.06 -2.84 3.41
C TYR A 238 20.90 -3.40 4.22
N HIS A 239 19.65 -3.25 3.75
CA HIS A 239 18.47 -3.83 4.36
C HIS A 239 18.60 -5.36 4.48
N GLY A 240 18.99 -6.05 3.40
CA GLY A 240 19.23 -7.50 3.43
C GLY A 240 20.29 -7.92 4.45
N THR A 241 21.33 -7.08 4.63
CA THR A 241 22.35 -7.28 5.66
C THR A 241 21.80 -7.15 7.08
N LEU A 242 20.98 -6.13 7.34
CA LEU A 242 20.31 -5.95 8.62
C LEU A 242 19.35 -7.10 8.92
N ASP A 243 18.55 -7.54 7.96
CA ASP A 243 17.65 -8.68 8.11
C ASP A 243 18.39 -9.96 8.47
N SER A 244 19.51 -10.23 7.79
CA SER A 244 20.34 -11.41 8.08
C SER A 244 20.92 -11.36 9.50
N PHE A 245 21.37 -10.19 9.95
CA PHE A 245 21.82 -10.00 11.34
C PHE A 245 20.69 -10.21 12.34
N LYS A 246 19.49 -9.71 12.04
CA LYS A 246 18.31 -9.88 12.88
C LYS A 246 17.91 -11.35 13.00
N GLN A 247 17.87 -12.08 11.88
CA GLN A 247 17.57 -13.51 11.86
C GLN A 247 18.58 -14.32 12.68
N ALA A 248 19.87 -14.03 12.54
CA ALA A 248 20.91 -14.70 13.31
C ALA A 248 20.86 -14.37 14.80
N ALA A 249 20.63 -13.11 15.16
CA ALA A 249 20.45 -12.70 16.55
C ALA A 249 19.25 -13.40 17.19
N LYS A 250 18.13 -13.50 16.45
CA LYS A 250 16.93 -14.23 16.86
C LYS A 250 17.22 -15.73 17.04
N ALA A 251 17.83 -16.39 16.06
CA ALA A 251 18.16 -17.82 16.15
C ALA A 251 19.07 -18.14 17.33
N LYS A 252 20.05 -17.27 17.62
CA LYS A 252 20.91 -17.39 18.80
C LYS A 252 20.14 -17.14 20.10
N SER A 253 19.25 -16.17 20.13
CA SER A 253 18.39 -15.89 21.29
C SER A 253 17.49 -17.08 21.60
N ASP A 254 16.84 -17.65 20.58
CA ASP A 254 15.96 -18.81 20.71
C ASP A 254 16.72 -20.03 21.26
N LEU A 255 17.95 -20.27 20.78
CA LEU A 255 18.83 -21.33 21.28
C LEU A 255 19.22 -21.11 22.75
N LEU A 256 19.57 -19.87 23.14
CA LEU A 256 19.93 -19.53 24.51
C LEU A 256 18.72 -19.58 25.45
N ASP A 257 17.53 -19.21 24.99
CA ASP A 257 16.29 -19.35 25.74
C ASP A 257 15.93 -20.82 25.97
N GLU A 258 16.18 -21.70 24.99
CA GLU A 258 16.04 -23.16 25.15
C GLU A 258 17.04 -23.71 26.18
N GLN A 259 18.32 -23.29 26.12
CA GLN A 259 19.34 -23.64 27.11
C GLN A 259 18.96 -23.14 28.51
N LEU A 260 18.46 -21.90 28.62
CA LEU A 260 18.02 -21.32 29.88
C LEU A 260 16.85 -22.12 30.47
N ARG A 261 15.87 -22.52 29.65
CA ARG A 261 14.76 -23.40 30.09
C ARG A 261 15.24 -24.78 30.55
N ALA A 262 16.31 -25.31 29.97
CA ALA A 262 16.89 -26.59 30.36
C ALA A 262 17.69 -26.50 31.68
N VAL A 263 18.29 -25.35 31.97
CA VAL A 263 19.09 -25.10 33.19
C VAL A 263 18.23 -24.67 34.37
N ILE A 264 17.13 -23.94 34.14
CA ILE A 264 16.19 -23.52 35.18
C ILE A 264 15.56 -24.75 35.84
N ASN A 265 15.93 -25.00 37.11
CA ASN A 265 15.28 -26.02 37.93
C ASN A 265 14.13 -25.38 38.73
N PRO A 266 12.86 -25.60 38.38
CA PRO A 266 11.72 -24.88 38.98
C PRO A 266 11.50 -25.17 40.48
N LYS A 267 12.25 -26.12 41.06
CA LYS A 267 12.17 -26.48 42.49
C LYS A 267 13.29 -25.89 43.36
N SER A 268 14.19 -25.09 42.79
CA SER A 268 15.35 -24.53 43.46
C SER A 268 15.11 -23.08 43.88
N LYS A 269 14.95 -22.81 45.19
CA LYS A 269 15.00 -21.45 45.78
C LYS A 269 16.45 -20.94 46.00
N LYS A 270 17.43 -21.43 45.24
CA LYS A 270 18.83 -20.97 45.37
C LYS A 270 19.11 -19.78 44.46
N LYS A 271 20.04 -18.92 44.89
CA LYS A 271 20.65 -17.85 44.09
C LYS A 271 20.99 -18.38 42.69
N GLN A 272 20.64 -17.59 41.67
CA GLN A 272 20.96 -17.87 40.27
C GLN A 272 22.43 -18.24 40.13
N THR A 273 22.70 -19.28 39.35
CA THR A 273 24.07 -19.71 39.07
C THR A 273 24.76 -18.66 38.18
N PRO A 274 26.10 -18.53 38.24
CA PRO A 274 26.85 -17.64 37.34
C PRO A 274 26.60 -17.94 35.85
N GLU A 275 26.32 -19.20 35.52
CA GLU A 275 25.99 -19.65 34.17
C GLU A 275 24.59 -19.17 33.74
N GLU A 276 23.57 -19.28 34.61
CA GLU A 276 22.24 -18.72 34.36
C GLU A 276 22.27 -17.18 34.20
N LEU A 277 23.08 -16.49 35.00
CA LEU A 277 23.27 -15.03 34.89
C LEU A 277 23.92 -14.65 33.55
N ALA A 278 25.00 -15.34 33.15
CA ALA A 278 25.67 -15.08 31.88
C ALA A 278 24.76 -15.35 30.66
N ILE A 279 23.95 -16.41 30.70
CA ILE A 279 22.98 -16.70 29.63
C ILE A 279 21.92 -15.59 29.57
N ARG A 280 21.36 -15.16 30.71
CA ARG A 280 20.37 -14.07 30.76
C ARG A 280 20.93 -12.74 30.24
N GLU A 281 22.14 -12.38 30.65
CA GLU A 281 22.81 -11.17 30.16
C GLU A 281 23.01 -11.20 28.64
N GLU A 282 23.43 -12.33 28.09
CA GLU A 282 23.60 -12.50 26.64
C GLU A 282 22.25 -12.47 25.89
N VAL A 283 21.20 -13.06 26.44
CA VAL A 283 19.84 -13.00 25.88
C VAL A 283 19.32 -11.56 25.86
N THR A 284 19.41 -10.83 26.97
CA THR A 284 19.04 -9.40 27.03
C THR A 284 19.83 -8.58 26.02
N ARG A 285 21.13 -8.85 25.86
CA ARG A 285 21.97 -8.19 24.85
C ARG A 285 21.51 -8.48 23.41
N LEU A 286 21.08 -9.72 23.12
CA LEU A 286 20.55 -10.10 21.81
C LEU A 286 19.18 -9.46 21.53
N TYR A 287 18.34 -9.28 22.55
CA TYR A 287 17.09 -8.52 22.40
C TYR A 287 17.36 -7.04 22.12
N ASP A 288 18.23 -6.38 22.89
CA ASP A 288 18.65 -4.99 22.64
C ASP A 288 19.21 -4.82 21.21
N LEU A 289 20.00 -5.81 20.74
CA LEU A 289 20.51 -5.85 19.37
C LEU A 289 19.41 -5.97 18.31
N GLN A 290 18.44 -6.87 18.50
CA GLN A 290 17.31 -7.04 17.59
C GLN A 290 16.46 -5.76 17.51
N THR A 291 16.27 -5.08 18.63
CA THR A 291 15.57 -3.78 18.70
C THR A 291 16.33 -2.71 17.92
N ALA A 292 17.64 -2.57 18.16
CA ALA A 292 18.48 -1.61 17.43
C ALA A 292 18.47 -1.85 15.91
N ILE A 293 18.55 -3.10 15.48
CA ILE A 293 18.44 -3.46 14.06
C ILE A 293 17.06 -3.10 13.49
N SER A 294 15.99 -3.37 14.24
CA SER A 294 14.62 -3.08 13.81
C SER A 294 14.37 -1.57 13.66
N ASN A 295 14.93 -0.77 14.58
CA ASN A 295 14.88 0.69 14.49
C ASN A 295 15.65 1.18 13.26
N GLU A 296 16.88 0.71 13.04
CA GLU A 296 17.65 1.08 11.84
C GLU A 296 16.90 0.73 10.55
N ILE A 297 16.30 -0.46 10.46
CA ILE A 297 15.47 -0.86 9.31
C ILE A 297 14.31 0.12 9.12
N LYS A 298 13.58 0.46 10.19
CA LYS A 298 12.46 1.40 10.15
C LYS A 298 12.91 2.77 9.62
N ASP A 299 14.07 3.23 10.05
CA ASP A 299 14.59 4.55 9.68
C ASP A 299 15.05 4.63 8.22
N ILE A 300 15.71 3.60 7.71
CA ILE A 300 16.14 3.57 6.29
C ILE A 300 14.98 3.28 5.32
N THR A 301 13.91 2.66 5.82
CA THR A 301 12.76 2.24 5.00
C THR A 301 12.14 3.41 4.25
N ARG A 302 12.00 4.58 4.90
CA ARG A 302 11.44 5.78 4.23
C ARG A 302 12.23 6.15 2.98
N THR A 303 13.54 6.34 3.11
CA THR A 303 14.42 6.71 2.01
C THR A 303 14.42 5.66 0.91
N MET A 304 14.42 4.38 1.28
CA MET A 304 14.37 3.28 0.32
C MET A 304 13.05 3.22 -0.46
N VAL A 305 11.92 3.50 0.18
CA VAL A 305 10.60 3.57 -0.46
C VAL A 305 10.53 4.72 -1.47
N GLU A 306 11.05 5.90 -1.13
CA GLU A 306 11.07 7.05 -2.05
C GLU A 306 11.96 6.77 -3.28
N GLU A 307 13.15 6.21 -3.08
CA GLU A 307 14.02 5.82 -4.18
C GLU A 307 13.41 4.73 -5.05
N PHE A 308 12.68 3.78 -4.45
CA PHE A 308 11.92 2.79 -5.19
C PHE A 308 10.89 3.43 -6.10
N TRP A 309 10.01 4.30 -5.59
CA TRP A 309 8.94 4.90 -6.38
C TRP A 309 9.45 5.89 -7.43
N ARG A 310 10.58 6.56 -7.14
CA ARG A 310 11.29 7.37 -8.14
C ARG A 310 11.73 6.49 -9.32
N LEU A 311 12.44 5.40 -9.06
CA LEU A 311 12.89 4.48 -10.11
C LEU A 311 11.73 3.74 -10.79
N TYR A 312 10.67 3.42 -10.06
CA TYR A 312 9.44 2.84 -10.61
C TYR A 312 8.83 3.75 -11.68
N THR A 313 8.80 5.05 -11.41
CA THR A 313 8.30 6.06 -12.35
C THR A 313 9.16 6.12 -13.61
N GLU A 314 10.49 6.15 -13.46
CA GLU A 314 11.40 6.17 -14.63
C GLU A 314 11.32 4.86 -15.43
N ALA A 315 11.25 3.71 -14.76
CA ALA A 315 11.07 2.40 -15.40
C ALA A 315 9.75 2.33 -16.20
N ALA A 316 8.67 2.89 -15.66
CA ALA A 316 7.39 2.99 -16.35
C ALA A 316 7.49 3.87 -17.61
N VAL A 317 8.22 4.98 -17.55
CA VAL A 317 8.47 5.86 -18.71
C VAL A 317 9.29 5.15 -19.78
N ILE A 318 10.36 4.45 -19.40
CA ILE A 318 11.19 3.67 -20.36
C ILE A 318 10.33 2.64 -21.10
N LEU A 319 9.44 1.94 -20.38
CA LEU A 319 8.54 0.96 -20.96
C LEU A 319 7.50 1.61 -21.88
N ALA A 320 6.93 2.74 -21.47
CA ALA A 320 5.90 3.44 -22.23
C ALA A 320 6.45 4.08 -23.53
N ASP A 321 7.72 4.49 -23.53
CA ASP A 321 8.41 5.02 -24.71
C ASP A 321 8.88 3.92 -25.69
N GLU A 322 8.62 2.64 -25.39
CA GLU A 322 9.04 1.47 -26.18
C GLU A 322 10.56 1.44 -26.50
N LYS A 323 11.37 2.07 -25.64
CA LYS A 323 12.84 2.16 -25.80
C LYS A 323 13.55 0.83 -25.54
N VAL A 324 12.93 -0.03 -24.72
CA VAL A 324 13.48 -1.32 -24.29
C VAL A 324 12.77 -2.48 -24.99
N ALA A 325 13.50 -3.53 -25.35
CA ALA A 325 12.97 -4.72 -26.01
C ALA A 325 13.69 -6.00 -25.55
N GLY A 326 13.06 -7.15 -25.79
CA GLY A 326 13.64 -8.47 -25.52
C GLY A 326 13.77 -8.74 -24.02
N ASP A 327 14.86 -9.39 -23.62
CA ASP A 327 15.09 -9.78 -22.23
C ASP A 327 15.11 -8.58 -21.28
N ASP A 328 15.65 -7.44 -21.70
CA ASP A 328 15.72 -6.23 -20.87
C ASP A 328 14.32 -5.66 -20.55
N GLU A 329 13.39 -5.82 -21.47
CA GLU A 329 11.99 -5.44 -21.25
C GLU A 329 11.36 -6.33 -20.17
N ALA A 330 11.68 -7.64 -20.16
CA ALA A 330 11.18 -8.56 -19.14
C ALA A 330 11.68 -8.16 -17.74
N TYR A 331 12.93 -7.72 -17.60
CA TYR A 331 13.45 -7.24 -16.31
C TYR A 331 12.75 -5.96 -15.82
N ILE A 332 12.52 -4.98 -16.70
CA ILE A 332 11.76 -3.78 -16.35
C ILE A 332 10.32 -4.12 -15.97
N ARG A 333 9.65 -4.99 -16.74
CA ARG A 333 8.29 -5.44 -16.41
C ARG A 333 8.27 -6.14 -15.06
N ALA A 334 9.20 -7.04 -14.80
CA ALA A 334 9.26 -7.76 -13.55
C ALA A 334 9.43 -6.79 -12.36
N PHE A 335 10.23 -5.72 -12.53
CA PHE A 335 10.32 -4.63 -11.56
C PHE A 335 8.98 -3.90 -11.33
N LEU A 336 8.25 -3.59 -12.40
CA LEU A 336 6.95 -2.91 -12.30
C LEU A 336 5.83 -3.80 -11.73
N ARG A 337 5.91 -5.13 -11.91
CA ARG A 337 4.91 -6.11 -11.44
C ARG A 337 5.13 -6.56 -10.00
N TYR A 338 6.39 -6.76 -9.63
CA TYR A 338 6.77 -7.48 -8.42
C TYR A 338 7.78 -6.69 -7.57
N GLY A 339 8.23 -5.53 -8.04
CA GLY A 339 9.25 -4.73 -7.37
C GLY A 339 10.66 -5.29 -7.57
N MET A 340 11.58 -5.02 -6.64
CA MET A 340 12.98 -5.43 -6.77
C MET A 340 13.12 -6.95 -6.97
N ILE A 341 13.62 -7.33 -8.14
CA ILE A 341 14.01 -8.70 -8.49
C ILE A 341 15.52 -8.70 -8.69
N GLY A 342 16.20 -9.64 -8.02
CA GLY A 342 17.63 -9.85 -8.18
C GLY A 342 17.96 -11.33 -8.29
N GLN A 343 19.05 -11.63 -8.99
CA GLN A 343 19.69 -12.95 -9.02
C GLN A 343 20.41 -13.27 -7.71
N ALA A 344 20.66 -12.26 -6.88
CA ALA A 344 21.20 -12.49 -5.55
C ALA A 344 20.25 -13.38 -4.75
N ASN A 345 20.71 -14.60 -4.42
CA ASN A 345 19.89 -15.67 -3.82
C ASN A 345 19.11 -15.24 -2.57
N TRP A 346 19.58 -14.23 -1.84
CA TRP A 346 18.94 -13.69 -0.64
C TRP A 346 17.73 -12.79 -0.93
N LEU A 347 17.62 -12.21 -2.14
CA LEU A 347 16.44 -11.49 -2.60
C LEU A 347 15.38 -12.47 -3.10
N LEU A 348 15.74 -13.31 -4.06
CA LEU A 348 14.89 -14.36 -4.64
C LEU A 348 15.74 -15.57 -5.00
N SER A 349 15.15 -16.78 -4.92
CA SER A 349 15.83 -17.95 -5.47
C SER A 349 15.88 -17.86 -7.00
N ASN A 350 16.91 -18.45 -7.61
CA ASN A 350 17.04 -18.52 -9.08
C ASN A 350 15.80 -19.13 -9.77
N GLU A 351 15.17 -20.11 -9.14
CA GLU A 351 13.95 -20.75 -9.65
C GLU A 351 12.78 -19.77 -9.69
N VAL A 352 12.56 -19.02 -8.61
CA VAL A 352 11.50 -18.00 -8.55
C VAL A 352 11.79 -16.85 -9.51
N SER A 353 13.03 -16.36 -9.55
CA SER A 353 13.41 -15.30 -10.49
C SER A 353 13.19 -15.71 -11.94
N SER A 354 13.54 -16.95 -12.31
CA SER A 354 13.34 -17.45 -13.67
C SER A 354 11.86 -17.56 -14.02
N TYR A 355 11.04 -18.03 -13.08
CA TYR A 355 9.58 -18.11 -13.24
C TYR A 355 8.95 -16.74 -13.47
N LEU A 356 9.32 -15.72 -12.66
CA LEU A 356 8.78 -14.37 -12.80
C LEU A 356 9.20 -13.72 -14.12
N LEU A 357 10.44 -13.93 -14.56
CA LEU A 357 10.93 -13.38 -15.83
C LEU A 357 10.24 -14.02 -17.04
N ASP A 358 9.98 -15.33 -17.00
CA ASP A 358 9.21 -16.03 -18.05
C ASP A 358 7.79 -15.46 -18.17
N GLU A 359 7.10 -15.23 -17.05
CA GLU A 359 5.78 -14.59 -17.07
C GLU A 359 5.83 -13.15 -17.61
N CYS A 360 6.90 -12.40 -17.30
CA CYS A 360 7.09 -11.03 -17.77
C CYS A 360 7.44 -10.94 -19.26
N ALA A 361 7.97 -12.01 -19.84
CA ALA A 361 8.27 -12.08 -21.27
C ALA A 361 6.99 -12.17 -22.14
N HIS A 362 5.82 -12.43 -21.55
CA HIS A 362 4.57 -12.64 -22.29
C HIS A 362 3.46 -11.65 -21.88
N PRO A 363 3.67 -10.33 -22.07
CA PRO A 363 2.72 -9.31 -21.65
C PRO A 363 1.48 -9.25 -22.55
N ILE A 364 0.35 -8.86 -21.96
CA ILE A 364 -0.85 -8.46 -22.70
C ILE A 364 -0.65 -7.03 -23.22
N ARG A 365 -0.57 -6.89 -24.55
CA ARG A 365 -0.42 -5.58 -25.23
C ARG A 365 -1.64 -5.15 -26.02
N GLN A 366 -2.68 -5.97 -26.07
CA GLN A 366 -3.90 -5.69 -26.82
C GLN A 366 -5.09 -5.65 -25.88
N TRP A 367 -5.95 -4.67 -26.12
CA TRP A 367 -7.23 -4.56 -25.44
C TRP A 367 -8.29 -5.33 -26.21
N ASP A 368 -8.83 -6.38 -25.59
CA ASP A 368 -10.01 -7.05 -26.11
C ASP A 368 -11.25 -6.19 -25.83
N TYR A 369 -11.84 -5.62 -26.87
CA TYR A 369 -13.04 -4.81 -26.71
C TYR A 369 -14.31 -5.66 -26.53
N HIS A 370 -14.23 -7.00 -26.49
CA HIS A 370 -15.39 -7.86 -26.36
C HIS A 370 -16.16 -7.60 -25.06
N VAL A 371 -17.49 -7.51 -25.14
CA VAL A 371 -18.37 -7.19 -23.99
C VAL A 371 -18.28 -8.22 -22.87
N ASP A 372 -17.92 -9.47 -23.17
CA ASP A 372 -17.73 -10.54 -22.18
C ASP A 372 -16.28 -10.68 -21.70
N ALA A 373 -15.36 -9.81 -22.16
CA ALA A 373 -13.99 -9.83 -21.70
C ALA A 373 -13.88 -9.27 -20.27
N THR A 374 -13.05 -9.92 -19.47
CA THR A 374 -12.62 -9.47 -18.14
C THR A 374 -11.10 -9.35 -18.17
N HIS A 375 -10.59 -8.14 -18.03
CA HIS A 375 -9.16 -7.86 -18.16
C HIS A 375 -8.53 -7.81 -16.78
N ILE A 376 -7.57 -8.69 -16.56
CA ILE A 376 -6.74 -8.67 -15.35
C ILE A 376 -5.33 -8.35 -15.83
N LEU A 377 -4.92 -7.13 -15.51
CA LEU A 377 -3.71 -6.49 -15.98
C LEU A 377 -2.73 -6.38 -14.83
N TYR A 378 -1.46 -6.67 -15.10
CA TYR A 378 -0.40 -6.21 -14.23
C TYR A 378 -0.16 -4.70 -14.42
N ALA A 379 0.49 -4.06 -13.45
CA ALA A 379 0.70 -2.61 -13.47
C ALA A 379 1.42 -2.10 -14.73
N ASP A 380 2.40 -2.83 -15.25
CA ASP A 380 3.11 -2.51 -16.50
C ASP A 380 2.19 -2.57 -17.74
N GLU A 381 1.33 -3.58 -17.82
CA GLU A 381 0.35 -3.75 -18.91
C GLU A 381 -0.71 -2.66 -18.85
N TYR A 382 -1.17 -2.33 -17.65
CA TYR A 382 -2.08 -1.23 -17.39
C TYR A 382 -1.49 0.10 -17.87
N ILE A 383 -0.26 0.44 -17.42
CA ILE A 383 0.42 1.69 -17.82
C ILE A 383 0.58 1.76 -19.34
N HIS A 384 1.00 0.65 -19.98
CA HIS A 384 1.17 0.57 -21.42
C HIS A 384 -0.15 0.81 -22.18
N LEU A 385 -1.24 0.17 -21.75
CA LEU A 385 -2.56 0.30 -22.40
C LEU A 385 -3.17 1.70 -22.18
N VAL A 386 -2.91 2.34 -21.04
CA VAL A 386 -3.25 3.76 -20.83
C VAL A 386 -2.48 4.64 -21.81
N GLY A 387 -1.15 4.42 -21.93
CA GLY A 387 -0.28 5.16 -22.84
C GLY A 387 -0.72 5.08 -24.31
N GLN A 388 -1.26 3.94 -24.73
CA GLN A 388 -1.82 3.73 -26.06
C GLN A 388 -3.24 4.31 -26.25
N GLY A 389 -3.87 4.84 -25.18
CA GLY A 389 -5.24 5.34 -25.22
C GLY A 389 -6.28 4.25 -25.44
N MET A 390 -5.99 3.01 -25.01
CA MET A 390 -6.90 1.87 -25.07
C MET A 390 -7.83 1.82 -23.85
N ILE A 391 -7.31 2.24 -22.68
CA ILE A 391 -8.04 2.35 -21.42
C ILE A 391 -7.91 3.77 -20.84
N THR A 392 -8.90 4.16 -20.04
CA THR A 392 -8.99 5.49 -19.44
C THR A 392 -7.87 5.71 -18.41
N PRO A 393 -7.11 6.83 -18.46
CA PRO A 393 -6.14 7.16 -17.41
C PRO A 393 -6.81 7.52 -16.09
N ALA A 394 -6.14 7.31 -14.97
CA ALA A 394 -6.65 7.54 -13.63
C ALA A 394 -7.01 9.01 -13.44
N MET A 395 -8.02 9.26 -12.62
CA MET A 395 -8.33 10.65 -12.26
C MET A 395 -7.15 11.18 -11.44
N ASP A 396 -6.53 12.25 -11.92
CA ASP A 396 -5.49 12.94 -11.20
C ASP A 396 -6.15 13.84 -10.13
N GLU A 397 -6.08 13.42 -8.88
CA GLU A 397 -6.67 14.13 -7.74
C GLU A 397 -6.14 15.56 -7.61
N ASP A 398 -4.86 15.81 -7.89
CA ASP A 398 -4.29 17.14 -7.80
C ASP A 398 -4.86 18.06 -8.89
N LEU A 399 -5.05 17.52 -10.10
CA LEU A 399 -5.76 18.26 -11.15
C LEU A 399 -7.22 18.54 -10.79
N GLU A 400 -7.91 17.59 -10.14
CA GLU A 400 -9.32 17.75 -9.78
C GLU A 400 -9.56 18.70 -8.60
N LEU A 401 -8.62 18.73 -7.63
CA LEU A 401 -8.73 19.51 -6.40
C LEU A 401 -8.04 20.88 -6.52
N ASN A 402 -6.79 20.90 -6.98
CA ASN A 402 -5.92 22.08 -6.89
C ASN A 402 -5.76 22.80 -8.23
N GLN A 403 -5.72 22.06 -9.35
CA GLN A 403 -5.47 22.65 -10.69
C GLN A 403 -6.70 22.68 -11.60
N LYS A 404 -7.90 22.68 -11.00
CA LYS A 404 -9.15 22.60 -11.74
C LYS A 404 -9.31 23.77 -12.71
N GLY A 405 -9.53 23.47 -13.98
CA GLY A 405 -9.70 24.48 -15.04
C GLY A 405 -8.41 24.92 -15.73
N SER A 406 -7.25 24.43 -15.27
CA SER A 406 -5.98 24.54 -16.01
C SER A 406 -6.07 23.85 -17.38
N ASP A 407 -5.13 24.14 -18.27
CA ASP A 407 -5.08 23.47 -19.57
C ASP A 407 -4.76 21.98 -19.41
N ASP A 408 -3.92 21.59 -18.45
CA ASP A 408 -3.62 20.19 -18.14
C ASP A 408 -4.86 19.42 -17.63
N TRP A 409 -5.68 20.06 -16.79
CA TRP A 409 -6.97 19.50 -16.36
C TRP A 409 -7.94 19.34 -17.54
N LYS A 410 -7.99 20.31 -18.46
CA LYS A 410 -8.82 20.20 -19.67
C LYS A 410 -8.34 19.07 -20.58
N VAL A 411 -7.04 18.94 -20.80
CA VAL A 411 -6.43 17.86 -21.59
C VAL A 411 -6.81 16.51 -21.00
N ASP A 412 -6.60 16.33 -19.69
CA ASP A 412 -6.92 15.10 -18.98
C ASP A 412 -8.40 14.70 -19.15
N LYS A 413 -9.31 15.65 -18.89
CA LYS A 413 -10.75 15.44 -19.01
C LYS A 413 -11.18 15.10 -20.44
N MET A 414 -10.65 15.80 -21.43
CA MET A 414 -10.96 15.52 -22.84
C MET A 414 -10.38 14.16 -23.25
N TRP A 415 -9.15 13.83 -22.86
CA TRP A 415 -8.51 12.55 -23.17
C TRP A 415 -9.31 11.37 -22.61
N ARG A 416 -9.71 11.43 -21.33
CA ARG A 416 -10.60 10.43 -20.71
C ARG A 416 -11.90 10.28 -21.49
N ARG A 417 -12.53 11.38 -21.90
CA ARG A 417 -13.78 11.35 -22.69
C ARG A 417 -13.60 10.68 -24.05
N ILE A 418 -12.47 10.93 -24.73
CA ILE A 418 -12.16 10.32 -26.04
C ILE A 418 -11.99 8.81 -25.90
N VAL A 419 -11.19 8.36 -24.93
CA VAL A 419 -10.93 6.94 -24.70
C VAL A 419 -12.22 6.23 -24.26
N TYR A 420 -12.96 6.81 -23.32
CA TYR A 420 -14.27 6.29 -22.90
C TYR A 420 -15.25 6.17 -24.08
N GLY A 421 -15.34 7.20 -24.93
CA GLY A 421 -16.20 7.18 -26.11
C GLY A 421 -15.89 6.01 -27.04
N LYS A 422 -14.60 5.70 -27.27
CA LYS A 422 -14.18 4.53 -28.07
C LYS A 422 -14.62 3.21 -27.44
N ILE A 423 -14.44 3.06 -26.13
CA ILE A 423 -14.85 1.84 -25.40
C ILE A 423 -16.36 1.65 -25.50
N MET A 424 -17.13 2.71 -25.26
CA MET A 424 -18.59 2.68 -25.32
C MET A 424 -19.12 2.42 -26.74
N GLU A 425 -18.54 3.05 -27.75
CA GLU A 425 -18.88 2.81 -29.16
C GLU A 425 -18.72 1.34 -29.52
N SER A 426 -17.58 0.73 -29.17
CA SER A 426 -17.36 -0.71 -29.40
C SER A 426 -18.37 -1.57 -28.63
N SER A 427 -18.68 -1.19 -27.40
CA SER A 427 -19.61 -1.94 -26.53
C SER A 427 -21.04 -1.89 -27.08
N TYR A 428 -21.47 -0.75 -27.62
CA TYR A 428 -22.75 -0.60 -28.31
C TYR A 428 -22.82 -1.41 -29.60
N ASN A 429 -21.79 -1.34 -30.45
CA ASN A 429 -21.75 -2.10 -31.71
C ASN A 429 -21.84 -3.60 -31.47
N GLN A 430 -21.16 -4.12 -30.45
CA GLN A 430 -21.25 -5.54 -30.09
C GLN A 430 -22.59 -5.91 -29.49
N THR A 431 -23.17 -5.04 -28.66
CA THR A 431 -24.53 -5.25 -28.13
C THR A 431 -25.55 -5.32 -29.28
N VAL A 432 -25.42 -4.46 -30.29
CA VAL A 432 -26.25 -4.52 -31.50
C VAL A 432 -26.06 -5.84 -32.23
N ALA A 433 -24.82 -6.29 -32.43
CA ALA A 433 -24.54 -7.57 -33.08
C ALA A 433 -25.16 -8.77 -32.31
N GLN A 434 -25.10 -8.75 -30.98
CA GLN A 434 -25.74 -9.77 -30.13
C GLN A 434 -27.26 -9.76 -30.28
N LEU A 435 -27.89 -8.57 -30.24
CA LEU A 435 -29.34 -8.44 -30.43
C LEU A 435 -29.78 -8.89 -31.83
N GLN A 436 -28.99 -8.57 -32.86
CA GLN A 436 -29.25 -9.01 -34.23
C GLN A 436 -29.13 -10.54 -34.38
N ALA A 437 -28.14 -11.16 -33.73
CA ALA A 437 -28.01 -12.62 -33.68
C ALA A 437 -29.19 -13.28 -32.94
N GLU A 438 -29.66 -12.67 -31.85
CA GLU A 438 -30.85 -13.13 -31.12
C GLU A 438 -32.13 -12.99 -31.97
N ILE A 439 -32.29 -11.89 -32.70
CA ILE A 439 -33.38 -11.69 -33.66
C ILE A 439 -33.37 -12.80 -34.71
N ALA A 440 -32.21 -13.11 -35.30
CA ALA A 440 -32.08 -14.17 -36.29
C ALA A 440 -32.48 -15.54 -35.72
N LYS A 441 -31.96 -15.88 -34.53
CA LYS A 441 -32.29 -17.13 -33.82
C LYS A 441 -33.79 -17.27 -33.53
N ILE A 442 -34.44 -16.21 -33.04
CA ILE A 442 -35.89 -16.24 -32.77
C ILE A 442 -36.68 -16.31 -34.10
N GLY A 443 -36.19 -15.67 -35.16
CA GLY A 443 -36.78 -15.74 -36.50
C GLY A 443 -36.72 -17.14 -37.11
N GLU A 444 -35.61 -17.87 -36.94
CA GLU A 444 -35.49 -19.28 -37.32
C GLU A 444 -36.47 -20.15 -36.53
N GLN A 445 -36.55 -19.97 -35.21
CA GLN A 445 -37.52 -20.68 -34.37
C GLN A 445 -38.97 -20.42 -34.79
N GLN A 446 -39.30 -19.18 -35.15
CA GLN A 446 -40.61 -18.82 -35.67
C GLN A 446 -40.92 -19.58 -36.95
N THR A 447 -39.98 -19.58 -37.91
CA THR A 447 -40.12 -20.25 -39.21
C THR A 447 -40.30 -21.76 -39.05
N ASP A 448 -39.50 -22.37 -38.16
CA ASP A 448 -39.61 -23.79 -37.82
C ASP A 448 -40.96 -24.15 -37.20
N MET A 449 -41.49 -23.28 -36.32
CA MET A 449 -42.80 -23.47 -35.72
C MET A 449 -43.92 -23.30 -36.74
N GLU A 450 -43.83 -22.32 -37.64
CA GLU A 450 -44.79 -22.13 -38.74
C GLU A 450 -44.84 -23.38 -39.65
N MET A 451 -43.68 -23.94 -40.04
CA MET A 451 -43.62 -25.20 -40.79
C MET A 451 -44.21 -26.40 -40.02
N LYS A 452 -43.97 -26.48 -38.70
CA LYS A 452 -44.55 -27.55 -37.86
C LYS A 452 -46.07 -27.43 -37.76
N VAL A 453 -46.61 -26.22 -37.74
CA VAL A 453 -48.06 -25.97 -37.74
C VAL A 453 -48.69 -26.44 -39.05
N GLU A 454 -48.04 -26.19 -40.18
CA GLU A 454 -48.51 -26.67 -41.50
C GLU A 454 -48.52 -28.20 -41.60
N LYS A 455 -47.58 -28.88 -40.93
CA LYS A 455 -47.45 -30.34 -40.92
C LYS A 455 -48.30 -31.05 -39.84
N LEU A 456 -49.09 -30.32 -39.05
CA LEU A 456 -49.95 -30.94 -38.03
C LEU A 456 -51.07 -31.77 -38.67
N ASN A 457 -51.21 -33.04 -38.26
CA ASN A 457 -52.29 -33.91 -38.74
C ASN A 457 -53.67 -33.45 -38.19
N PRO A 458 -54.62 -33.05 -39.05
CA PRO A 458 -55.96 -32.58 -38.64
C PRO A 458 -56.81 -33.64 -37.93
N GLU A 459 -56.52 -34.92 -38.12
CA GLU A 459 -57.35 -36.04 -37.65
C GLU A 459 -57.10 -36.41 -36.17
N LYS A 460 -56.06 -35.85 -35.54
CA LYS A 460 -55.77 -36.11 -34.12
C LYS A 460 -56.68 -35.27 -33.22
N SER A 461 -57.24 -35.88 -32.17
CA SER A 461 -58.12 -35.21 -31.19
C SER A 461 -57.48 -34.00 -30.49
N THR A 462 -56.15 -33.97 -30.39
CA THR A 462 -55.36 -32.87 -29.81
C THR A 462 -54.98 -31.76 -30.79
N PHE A 463 -55.37 -31.87 -32.08
CA PHE A 463 -54.96 -30.94 -33.14
C PHE A 463 -55.30 -29.48 -32.85
N LYS A 464 -56.55 -29.19 -32.44
CA LYS A 464 -57.00 -27.81 -32.19
C LYS A 464 -56.22 -27.14 -31.06
N GLN A 465 -55.97 -27.88 -29.98
CA GLN A 465 -55.21 -27.38 -28.84
C GLN A 465 -53.74 -27.15 -29.21
N LYS A 466 -53.09 -28.15 -29.81
CA LYS A 466 -51.68 -28.05 -30.19
C LYS A 466 -51.42 -26.98 -31.25
N LYS A 467 -52.34 -26.81 -32.20
CA LYS A 467 -52.29 -25.73 -33.19
C LYS A 467 -52.40 -24.35 -32.53
N ARG A 468 -53.29 -24.19 -31.54
CA ARG A 468 -53.45 -22.95 -30.79
C ARG A 468 -52.19 -22.61 -29.98
N GLU A 469 -51.65 -23.56 -29.23
CA GLU A 469 -50.41 -23.39 -28.45
C GLU A 469 -49.23 -22.97 -29.34
N MET A 470 -49.06 -23.61 -30.50
CA MET A 470 -48.00 -23.22 -31.45
C MET A 470 -48.22 -21.84 -32.07
N LEU A 471 -49.46 -21.44 -32.38
CA LEU A 471 -49.78 -20.09 -32.86
C LEU A 471 -49.50 -19.02 -31.79
N GLU A 472 -49.79 -19.32 -30.52
CA GLU A 472 -49.45 -18.44 -29.39
C GLU A 472 -47.92 -18.30 -29.25
N GLN A 473 -47.14 -19.37 -29.41
CA GLN A 473 -45.68 -19.32 -29.43
C GLN A 473 -45.12 -18.54 -30.63
N ILE A 474 -45.67 -18.72 -31.84
CA ILE A 474 -45.30 -17.94 -33.03
C ILE A 474 -45.55 -16.45 -32.80
N GLN A 475 -46.70 -16.11 -32.21
CA GLN A 475 -47.01 -14.71 -31.89
C GLN A 475 -46.03 -14.16 -30.84
N ALA A 476 -45.63 -14.96 -29.84
CA ALA A 476 -44.62 -14.57 -28.87
C ALA A 476 -43.25 -14.31 -29.55
N CYS A 477 -42.82 -15.15 -30.49
CA CYS A 477 -41.62 -14.91 -31.29
C CYS A 477 -41.70 -13.58 -32.07
N LYS A 478 -42.81 -13.32 -32.76
CA LYS A 478 -43.02 -12.07 -33.51
C LYS A 478 -42.91 -10.83 -32.62
N VAL A 479 -43.52 -10.87 -31.43
CA VAL A 479 -43.44 -9.77 -30.46
C VAL A 479 -42.01 -9.59 -29.95
N SER A 480 -41.29 -10.68 -29.65
CA SER A 480 -39.90 -10.62 -29.22
C SER A 480 -38.98 -10.04 -30.30
N VAL A 481 -39.13 -10.46 -31.55
CA VAL A 481 -38.37 -9.91 -32.69
C VAL A 481 -38.61 -8.41 -32.84
N ALA A 482 -39.88 -7.98 -32.91
CA ALA A 482 -40.21 -6.55 -33.06
C ALA A 482 -39.67 -5.71 -31.89
N ARG A 483 -39.68 -6.25 -30.67
CA ARG A 483 -39.09 -5.59 -29.49
C ARG A 483 -37.57 -5.43 -29.64
N LEU A 484 -36.87 -6.51 -29.99
CA LEU A 484 -35.41 -6.47 -30.15
C LEU A 484 -35.00 -5.55 -31.31
N GLN A 485 -35.76 -5.53 -32.41
CA GLN A 485 -35.54 -4.59 -33.53
C GLN A 485 -35.65 -3.14 -33.07
N LYS A 486 -36.69 -2.81 -32.30
CA LYS A 486 -36.84 -1.46 -31.72
C LYS A 486 -35.67 -1.11 -30.78
N SER A 487 -35.15 -2.08 -30.05
CA SER A 487 -33.96 -1.89 -29.22
C SER A 487 -32.71 -1.57 -30.05
N VAL A 488 -32.51 -2.29 -31.16
CA VAL A 488 -31.41 -2.02 -32.12
C VAL A 488 -31.54 -0.62 -32.70
N GLU A 489 -32.74 -0.24 -33.19
CA GLU A 489 -33.02 1.10 -33.71
C GLU A 489 -32.73 2.21 -32.69
N GLN A 490 -33.01 1.96 -31.40
CA GLN A 490 -32.71 2.93 -30.35
C GLN A 490 -31.20 3.08 -30.09
N ILE A 491 -30.44 1.99 -30.15
CA ILE A 491 -28.98 2.05 -29.97
C ILE A 491 -28.34 2.75 -31.17
N GLU A 492 -28.64 2.30 -32.39
CA GLU A 492 -28.05 2.83 -33.63
C GLU A 492 -28.52 4.25 -33.95
N GLY A 493 -29.79 4.58 -33.65
CA GLY A 493 -30.38 5.87 -33.99
C GLY A 493 -30.22 6.97 -32.94
N LYS A 494 -29.81 6.63 -31.72
CA LYS A 494 -29.66 7.60 -30.63
C LYS A 494 -28.39 7.41 -29.80
N LEU A 495 -28.25 6.28 -29.12
CA LEU A 495 -27.17 6.11 -28.13
C LEU A 495 -25.77 6.17 -28.76
N LEU A 496 -25.59 5.48 -29.89
CA LEU A 496 -24.32 5.45 -30.61
C LEU A 496 -23.99 6.84 -31.23
N PRO A 497 -24.91 7.53 -31.94
CA PRO A 497 -24.68 8.90 -32.41
C PRO A 497 -24.39 9.92 -31.31
N ASP A 498 -25.11 9.88 -30.18
CA ASP A 498 -24.90 10.79 -29.06
C ASP A 498 -23.46 10.66 -28.52
N GLU A 499 -22.96 9.43 -28.44
CA GLU A 499 -21.61 9.16 -27.93
C GLU A 499 -20.49 9.48 -28.93
N GLN A 500 -20.71 9.20 -30.22
CA GLN A 500 -19.83 9.63 -31.29
C GLN A 500 -19.73 11.16 -31.37
N GLY A 501 -20.87 11.86 -31.22
CA GLY A 501 -20.92 13.32 -31.19
C GLY A 501 -20.10 13.92 -30.03
N ALA A 502 -20.27 13.38 -28.83
CA ALA A 502 -19.53 13.84 -27.66
C ALA A 502 -18.03 13.52 -27.72
N SER A 503 -17.65 12.36 -28.27
CA SER A 503 -16.25 11.99 -28.49
C SER A 503 -15.59 12.88 -29.56
N GLY A 504 -16.29 13.16 -30.66
CA GLY A 504 -15.83 14.07 -31.73
C GLY A 504 -15.66 15.50 -31.26
N GLU A 505 -16.55 16.00 -30.39
CA GLU A 505 -16.39 17.31 -29.75
C GLU A 505 -15.13 17.35 -28.87
N ALA A 506 -14.88 16.31 -28.07
CA ALA A 506 -13.67 16.21 -27.26
C ALA A 506 -12.39 16.18 -28.10
N GLN A 507 -12.38 15.42 -29.21
CA GLN A 507 -11.26 15.39 -30.18
C GLN A 507 -11.01 16.76 -30.82
N SER A 508 -12.07 17.51 -31.11
CA SER A 508 -11.92 18.86 -31.70
C SER A 508 -11.32 19.85 -30.70
N ARG A 509 -11.72 19.75 -29.42
CA ARG A 509 -11.26 20.64 -28.35
C ARG A 509 -9.82 20.34 -27.91
N ILE A 510 -9.45 19.07 -27.82
CA ILE A 510 -8.11 18.67 -27.35
C ILE A 510 -7.00 19.09 -28.31
N ALA A 511 -7.30 19.25 -29.61
CA ALA A 511 -6.34 19.66 -30.63
C ALA A 511 -5.75 21.07 -30.39
N ALA A 512 -6.43 21.91 -29.60
CA ALA A 512 -5.98 23.26 -29.25
C ALA A 512 -5.21 23.33 -27.91
N LEU A 513 -4.99 22.18 -27.25
CA LEU A 513 -4.38 22.08 -25.92
C LEU A 513 -3.01 21.38 -25.99
N PRO A 514 -2.20 21.42 -24.91
CA PRO A 514 -0.94 20.70 -24.85
C PRO A 514 -1.10 19.19 -25.15
N PRO A 515 -0.12 18.56 -25.82
CA PRO A 515 -0.23 17.15 -26.18
C PRO A 515 -0.13 16.25 -24.94
N MET A 516 -1.05 15.29 -24.83
CA MET A 516 -0.95 14.19 -23.87
C MET A 516 0.02 13.13 -24.43
N THR A 517 1.21 13.00 -23.85
CA THR A 517 2.26 12.06 -24.31
C THR A 517 2.24 10.77 -23.48
N ALA A 518 2.83 9.69 -24.03
CA ALA A 518 2.96 8.41 -23.32
C ALA A 518 3.77 8.56 -22.01
N GLU A 519 4.81 9.40 -22.02
CA GLU A 519 5.58 9.75 -20.83
C GLU A 519 4.71 10.40 -19.73
N ILE A 520 3.91 11.43 -20.07
CA ILE A 520 3.05 12.11 -19.10
C ILE A 520 2.06 11.11 -18.47
N LEU A 521 1.45 10.26 -19.31
CA LEU A 521 0.55 9.20 -18.86
C LEU A 521 1.27 8.20 -17.95
N ALA A 522 2.46 7.72 -18.33
CA ALA A 522 3.22 6.76 -17.55
C ALA A 522 3.59 7.30 -16.16
N ARG A 523 4.03 8.57 -16.07
CA ARG A 523 4.34 9.21 -14.79
C ARG A 523 3.10 9.33 -13.89
N ARG A 524 1.97 9.75 -14.46
CA ARG A 524 0.69 9.85 -13.73
C ARG A 524 0.21 8.49 -13.24
N GLU A 525 0.24 7.48 -14.10
CA GLU A 525 -0.22 6.14 -13.72
C GLU A 525 0.72 5.48 -12.71
N ALA A 526 2.04 5.68 -12.79
CA ALA A 526 2.98 5.23 -11.76
C ALA A 526 2.63 5.80 -10.37
N ASN A 527 2.32 7.10 -10.30
CA ASN A 527 1.83 7.73 -9.07
C ASN A 527 0.47 7.17 -8.62
N GLY A 528 -0.44 6.91 -9.56
CA GLY A 528 -1.72 6.25 -9.30
C GLY A 528 -1.55 4.85 -8.70
N ILE A 529 -0.60 4.06 -9.22
CA ILE A 529 -0.24 2.74 -8.70
C ILE A 529 0.35 2.86 -7.29
N ARG A 530 1.25 3.83 -7.01
CA ARG A 530 1.76 4.10 -5.66
C ARG A 530 0.63 4.31 -4.66
N LYS A 531 -0.31 5.21 -4.99
CA LYS A 531 -1.50 5.48 -4.16
C LYS A 531 -2.35 4.21 -3.99
N GLY A 532 -2.56 3.47 -5.07
CA GLY A 532 -3.27 2.19 -5.07
C GLY A 532 -2.64 1.14 -4.14
N CYS A 533 -1.31 1.00 -4.18
CA CYS A 533 -0.55 0.13 -3.28
C CYS A 533 -0.75 0.54 -1.81
N LYS A 534 -0.68 1.84 -1.50
CA LYS A 534 -0.90 2.37 -0.14
C LYS A 534 -2.28 2.01 0.39
N LEU A 535 -3.30 2.17 -0.44
CA LEU A 535 -4.66 1.76 -0.11
C LEU A 535 -4.72 0.26 0.17
N CYS A 536 -4.26 -0.58 -0.78
CA CYS A 536 -4.26 -2.05 -0.66
C CYS A 536 -3.54 -2.57 0.59
N ALA A 537 -2.46 -1.90 1.01
CA ALA A 537 -1.67 -2.28 2.18
C ALA A 537 -2.37 -1.97 3.52
N LYS A 538 -3.29 -1.00 3.57
CA LYS A 538 -3.87 -0.45 4.82
C LYS A 538 -2.79 0.05 5.80
N LEU A 539 -1.70 0.63 5.28
CA LEU A 539 -0.57 1.14 6.07
C LEU A 539 -0.35 2.63 5.80
N LYS A 540 -0.04 3.40 6.86
CA LYS A 540 0.57 4.75 6.72
C LYS A 540 2.00 4.53 6.20
N GLU A 541 2.41 5.27 5.16
CA GLU A 541 3.78 5.17 4.62
C GLU A 541 4.81 5.55 5.71
N PRO A 542 6.02 4.96 5.70
CA PRO A 542 6.59 4.13 4.64
C PRO A 542 6.37 2.62 4.86
N PHE A 543 6.01 1.89 3.80
CA PHE A 543 6.02 0.42 3.76
C PHE A 543 6.72 -0.03 2.47
N LEU A 544 7.46 -1.13 2.51
CA LEU A 544 8.20 -1.62 1.35
C LEU A 544 7.24 -2.30 0.36
N PRO A 545 7.10 -1.78 -0.88
CA PRO A 545 6.15 -2.34 -1.84
C PRO A 545 6.69 -3.61 -2.52
N PHE A 546 7.99 -3.89 -2.46
CA PHE A 546 8.58 -5.00 -3.21
C PHE A 546 8.70 -6.32 -2.44
N VAL A 547 8.83 -7.38 -3.23
CA VAL A 547 8.81 -8.78 -2.80
C VAL A 547 10.11 -9.18 -2.13
N LEU A 548 10.04 -9.65 -0.88
CA LEU A 548 11.11 -10.40 -0.24
C LEU A 548 10.88 -11.91 -0.40
N ARG A 549 11.98 -12.65 -0.60
CA ARG A 549 12.17 -14.10 -0.85
C ARG A 549 11.10 -15.08 -0.39
N GLU A 550 10.43 -14.81 0.73
CA GLU A 550 9.61 -15.79 1.45
C GLU A 550 8.17 -15.93 0.95
N LYS A 551 7.67 -15.01 0.10
CA LYS A 551 6.24 -14.96 -0.27
C LYS A 551 5.87 -15.68 -1.58
N TYR A 552 6.84 -15.97 -2.44
CA TYR A 552 6.61 -16.72 -3.69
C TYR A 552 6.92 -18.20 -3.47
N LYS A 553 5.98 -18.91 -2.88
CA LYS A 553 5.93 -20.37 -2.98
C LYS A 553 4.90 -20.72 -4.06
N PRO A 554 5.17 -21.69 -4.96
CA PRO A 554 4.14 -22.25 -5.83
C PRO A 554 2.90 -22.66 -5.01
N GLY A 555 1.72 -22.13 -5.34
CA GLY A 555 0.48 -22.34 -4.58
C GLY A 555 0.33 -21.48 -3.30
N GLY A 556 1.15 -20.44 -3.13
CA GLY A 556 1.12 -19.51 -2.00
C GLY A 556 0.09 -18.39 -2.11
N ALA A 557 0.26 -17.32 -1.32
CA ALA A 557 -0.66 -16.18 -1.23
C ALA A 557 -0.59 -15.19 -2.42
N VAL A 558 -0.33 -15.69 -3.63
CA VAL A 558 -0.19 -14.87 -4.84
C VAL A 558 -1.53 -14.83 -5.56
N ASN A 559 -2.02 -13.62 -5.82
CA ASN A 559 -3.19 -13.36 -6.63
C ASN A 559 -2.76 -13.26 -8.10
N ASP A 560 -2.43 -14.40 -8.71
CA ASP A 560 -2.08 -14.43 -10.13
C ASP A 560 -3.31 -14.16 -11.01
N ARG A 561 -3.05 -13.83 -12.28
CA ARG A 561 -4.10 -13.52 -13.26
C ARG A 561 -5.19 -14.60 -13.34
N LEU A 562 -4.82 -15.89 -13.31
CA LEU A 562 -5.76 -16.99 -13.48
C LEU A 562 -6.66 -17.17 -12.26
N THR A 563 -6.08 -17.07 -11.06
CA THR A 563 -6.78 -17.20 -9.79
C THR A 563 -7.78 -16.06 -9.62
N VAL A 564 -7.36 -14.82 -9.89
CA VAL A 564 -8.28 -13.69 -9.90
C VAL A 564 -9.37 -13.89 -10.94
N LYS A 565 -9.04 -14.31 -12.17
CA LYS A 565 -10.05 -14.56 -13.22
C LYS A 565 -11.10 -15.57 -12.80
N CYS A 566 -10.68 -16.66 -12.17
CA CYS A 566 -11.59 -17.68 -11.65
C CYS A 566 -12.55 -17.09 -10.61
N GLN A 567 -12.00 -16.34 -9.64
CA GLN A 567 -12.81 -15.73 -8.59
C GLN A 567 -13.83 -14.71 -9.12
N ILE A 568 -13.43 -13.91 -10.12
CA ILE A 568 -14.32 -12.92 -10.74
C ILE A 568 -15.44 -13.60 -11.53
N ASN A 569 -15.12 -14.67 -12.26
CA ASN A 569 -16.11 -15.46 -12.98
C ASN A 569 -17.14 -16.09 -12.03
N GLU A 570 -16.72 -16.62 -10.89
CA GLU A 570 -17.63 -17.12 -9.86
C GLU A 570 -18.55 -16.02 -9.34
N ILE A 571 -18.01 -14.82 -9.10
CA ILE A 571 -18.79 -13.68 -8.62
C ILE A 571 -19.80 -13.21 -9.67
N GLU A 572 -19.41 -13.14 -10.95
CA GLU A 572 -20.34 -12.81 -12.03
C GLU A 572 -21.44 -13.88 -12.21
N GLN A 573 -21.18 -15.14 -11.87
CA GLN A 573 -22.23 -16.17 -11.85
C GLN A 573 -23.24 -15.93 -10.73
N LEU A 574 -22.78 -15.51 -9.55
CA LEU A 574 -23.62 -15.23 -8.38
C LEU A 574 -24.32 -13.87 -8.45
N ASP A 575 -23.70 -12.88 -9.10
CA ASP A 575 -24.23 -11.54 -9.38
C ASP A 575 -24.09 -11.18 -10.87
N PRO A 576 -24.98 -11.69 -11.75
CA PRO A 576 -24.88 -11.51 -13.21
C PRO A 576 -25.04 -10.08 -13.71
N LEU A 577 -25.41 -9.15 -12.82
CA LEU A 577 -25.63 -7.74 -13.11
C LEU A 577 -24.48 -6.85 -12.63
N ILE A 578 -23.43 -7.42 -12.02
CA ILE A 578 -22.37 -6.66 -11.35
C ILE A 578 -21.69 -5.64 -12.25
N PHE A 579 -21.40 -6.02 -13.49
CA PHE A 579 -20.81 -5.16 -14.49
C PHE A 579 -21.81 -4.74 -15.57
N LYS A 580 -23.13 -4.75 -15.31
CA LYS A 580 -24.14 -4.48 -16.34
C LYS A 580 -24.95 -3.23 -16.03
N ASP A 581 -25.08 -2.37 -17.04
CA ASP A 581 -25.92 -1.18 -17.02
C ASP A 581 -27.16 -1.36 -17.89
N ILE A 582 -28.30 -0.85 -17.44
CA ILE A 582 -29.54 -0.88 -18.23
C ILE A 582 -29.49 0.29 -19.22
N ILE A 583 -29.31 -0.03 -20.49
CA ILE A 583 -29.32 0.97 -21.57
C ILE A 583 -30.70 1.14 -22.21
N ILE A 584 -31.54 0.10 -22.14
CA ILE A 584 -32.94 0.17 -22.57
C ILE A 584 -33.84 -0.32 -21.45
N PRO A 585 -34.54 0.59 -20.76
CA PRO A 585 -35.38 0.24 -19.63
C PRO A 585 -36.68 -0.43 -20.09
N ALA A 586 -37.13 -1.42 -19.31
CA ALA A 586 -38.39 -2.11 -19.53
C ALA A 586 -39.02 -2.59 -18.23
N LYS A 587 -40.36 -2.65 -18.20
CA LYS A 587 -41.14 -3.12 -17.05
C LYS A 587 -40.86 -4.58 -16.67
N LYS A 588 -40.68 -5.44 -17.68
CA LYS A 588 -40.32 -6.85 -17.46
C LYS A 588 -38.79 -6.97 -17.53
N PRO A 589 -38.12 -7.54 -16.51
CA PRO A 589 -36.66 -7.72 -16.54
C PRO A 589 -36.13 -8.45 -17.77
N PRO A 590 -36.79 -9.50 -18.32
CA PRO A 590 -36.36 -10.16 -19.56
C PRO A 590 -36.48 -9.29 -20.84
N ASN A 591 -37.06 -8.10 -20.73
CA ASN A 591 -37.22 -7.17 -21.85
C ASN A 591 -36.22 -6.00 -21.78
N ARG A 592 -35.40 -5.93 -20.72
CA ARG A 592 -34.37 -4.90 -20.57
C ARG A 592 -33.18 -5.27 -21.43
N VAL A 593 -32.52 -4.26 -22.01
CA VAL A 593 -31.23 -4.45 -22.66
C VAL A 593 -30.15 -3.92 -21.73
N TYR A 594 -29.16 -4.78 -21.49
CA TYR A 594 -28.03 -4.48 -20.65
C TYR A 594 -26.79 -4.27 -21.50
N LEU A 595 -25.95 -3.32 -21.09
CA LEU A 595 -24.59 -3.15 -21.57
C LEU A 595 -23.65 -3.65 -20.48
N ARG A 596 -22.85 -4.68 -20.76
CA ARG A 596 -21.79 -5.09 -19.85
C ARG A 596 -20.63 -4.10 -20.00
N SER A 597 -20.35 -3.33 -18.96
CA SER A 597 -19.09 -2.59 -18.84
C SER A 597 -17.94 -3.60 -18.73
N CYS A 598 -16.83 -3.29 -19.38
CA CYS A 598 -15.65 -4.14 -19.37
C CYS A 598 -14.70 -3.67 -18.27
N PRO A 599 -14.77 -4.24 -17.03
CA PRO A 599 -13.89 -3.81 -15.96
C PRO A 599 -12.48 -4.27 -16.27
N TYR A 600 -11.50 -3.41 -15.99
CA TYR A 600 -10.13 -3.85 -15.84
C TYR A 600 -9.75 -3.87 -14.36
N ILE A 601 -9.11 -4.97 -13.99
CA ILE A 601 -8.60 -5.25 -12.67
C ILE A 601 -7.08 -5.10 -12.75
N VAL A 602 -6.53 -4.22 -11.93
CA VAL A 602 -5.10 -3.95 -11.88
C VAL A 602 -4.51 -4.67 -10.68
N LEU A 603 -3.55 -5.54 -10.96
CA LEU A 603 -2.76 -6.22 -9.94
C LEU A 603 -1.63 -5.28 -9.50
N THR A 604 -1.71 -4.78 -8.26
CA THR A 604 -0.75 -3.81 -7.74
C THR A 604 0.50 -4.51 -7.20
N PRO A 605 1.71 -3.94 -7.43
CA PRO A 605 2.99 -4.52 -7.01
C PRO A 605 3.22 -4.29 -5.52
N ALA A 606 2.34 -4.85 -4.68
CA ALA A 606 2.40 -4.70 -3.23
C ALA A 606 1.88 -5.94 -2.50
N LEU A 607 2.35 -6.07 -1.24
CA LEU A 607 1.67 -6.86 -0.23
C LEU A 607 0.46 -6.06 0.28
N GLY A 608 -0.74 -6.58 0.10
CA GLY A 608 -1.96 -5.96 0.60
C GLY A 608 -2.85 -6.90 1.39
N GLN A 609 -3.67 -6.30 2.24
CA GLN A 609 -4.73 -6.98 3.00
C GLN A 609 -6.11 -6.75 2.38
N MET A 610 -6.24 -5.76 1.50
CA MET A 610 -7.50 -5.31 0.95
C MET A 610 -7.36 -4.96 -0.54
N GLY A 611 -8.48 -4.96 -1.25
CA GLY A 611 -8.58 -4.40 -2.58
C GLY A 611 -9.53 -3.21 -2.60
N PHE A 612 -9.49 -2.44 -3.69
CA PHE A 612 -10.19 -1.17 -3.79
C PHE A 612 -10.92 -1.04 -5.11
N SER A 613 -12.08 -0.40 -5.09
CA SER A 613 -12.81 0.01 -6.28
C SER A 613 -12.58 1.50 -6.52
N LEU A 614 -11.86 1.84 -7.60
CA LEU A 614 -11.68 3.21 -8.06
C LEU A 614 -12.77 3.56 -9.09
N ASN A 615 -13.50 4.63 -8.78
CA ASN A 615 -14.47 5.32 -9.64
C ASN A 615 -15.60 4.44 -10.22
N PRO A 616 -16.64 4.12 -9.43
CA PRO A 616 -17.74 3.27 -9.87
C PRO A 616 -18.89 4.04 -10.57
N ARG A 617 -18.59 4.91 -11.57
CA ARG A 617 -19.53 5.51 -12.56
C ARG A 617 -20.00 6.96 -12.37
N GLY A 618 -19.09 7.86 -12.00
CA GLY A 618 -19.35 9.31 -11.91
C GLY A 618 -18.86 10.17 -13.10
N GLY A 619 -18.37 9.56 -14.20
CA GLY A 619 -17.70 10.28 -15.29
C GLY A 619 -17.32 9.38 -16.47
N PRO A 620 -16.46 9.85 -17.40
CA PRO A 620 -16.00 9.06 -18.55
C PRO A 620 -14.96 8.01 -18.13
N ASP A 621 -15.37 7.04 -17.33
CA ASP A 621 -14.55 5.94 -16.84
C ASP A 621 -15.41 4.68 -16.70
N VAL A 622 -14.84 3.52 -17.03
CA VAL A 622 -15.54 2.22 -16.97
C VAL A 622 -15.42 1.53 -15.62
N GLY A 623 -14.65 2.14 -14.70
CA GLY A 623 -14.38 1.64 -13.35
C GLY A 623 -13.17 0.73 -13.30
N ARG A 624 -12.45 0.75 -12.17
CA ARG A 624 -11.18 0.03 -11.98
C ARG A 624 -11.15 -0.63 -10.63
N LEU A 625 -10.65 -1.85 -10.59
CA LEU A 625 -10.51 -2.59 -9.35
C LEU A 625 -9.03 -2.82 -9.11
N LEU A 626 -8.56 -2.51 -7.92
CA LEU A 626 -7.19 -2.73 -7.49
C LEU A 626 -7.16 -3.95 -6.58
N ILE A 627 -6.29 -4.91 -6.90
CA ILE A 627 -6.05 -6.10 -6.08
C ILE A 627 -4.53 -6.21 -5.89
N PRO A 628 -4.02 -6.39 -4.67
CA PRO A 628 -2.59 -6.63 -4.45
C PRO A 628 -2.19 -7.97 -5.05
N VAL A 629 -1.07 -8.00 -5.79
CA VAL A 629 -0.47 -9.24 -6.29
C VAL A 629 -0.19 -10.20 -5.14
N LEU A 630 0.27 -9.68 -4.00
CA LEU A 630 0.52 -10.49 -2.81
C LEU A 630 -0.52 -10.23 -1.75
N ASN A 631 -1.19 -11.29 -1.33
CA ASN A 631 -2.08 -11.24 -0.20
C ASN A 631 -1.27 -11.42 1.10
N ALA A 632 -1.47 -10.53 2.07
CA ALA A 632 -0.88 -10.67 3.39
C ALA A 632 -1.37 -11.92 4.12
N ARG A 633 -2.58 -12.41 3.79
CA ARG A 633 -3.16 -13.63 4.35
C ARG A 633 -3.56 -14.59 3.23
N PRO A 634 -2.96 -15.79 3.15
CA PRO A 634 -3.35 -16.79 2.16
C PRO A 634 -4.87 -17.09 2.22
N GLY A 635 -5.51 -17.24 1.06
CA GLY A 635 -6.91 -17.68 0.96
C GLY A 635 -7.97 -16.63 1.28
N GLN A 636 -7.65 -15.33 1.25
CA GLN A 636 -8.62 -14.24 1.47
C GLN A 636 -9.08 -13.52 0.20
N LEU A 637 -8.74 -14.04 -1.00
CA LEU A 637 -9.09 -13.37 -2.26
C LEU A 637 -10.62 -13.27 -2.45
N ASP A 638 -11.37 -14.31 -2.09
CA ASP A 638 -12.83 -14.32 -2.16
C ASP A 638 -13.44 -13.18 -1.33
N ARG A 639 -12.98 -13.04 -0.09
CA ARG A 639 -13.44 -12.02 0.84
C ARG A 639 -13.10 -10.62 0.34
N MET A 640 -11.86 -10.46 -0.13
CA MET A 640 -11.37 -9.22 -0.71
C MET A 640 -12.22 -8.80 -1.90
N CYS A 641 -12.49 -9.73 -2.82
CA CYS A 641 -13.39 -9.48 -3.95
C CYS A 641 -14.79 -9.10 -3.48
N TYR A 642 -15.40 -9.79 -2.51
CA TYR A 642 -16.72 -9.40 -2.01
C TYR A 642 -16.75 -7.99 -1.42
N ASP A 643 -15.71 -7.59 -0.70
CA ASP A 643 -15.61 -6.24 -0.13
C ASP A 643 -15.49 -5.19 -1.26
N ILE A 644 -14.60 -5.39 -2.24
CA ILE A 644 -14.45 -4.53 -3.43
C ILE A 644 -15.79 -4.37 -4.17
N PHE A 645 -16.46 -5.48 -4.42
CA PHE A 645 -17.69 -5.50 -5.19
C PHE A 645 -18.87 -4.93 -4.43
N SER A 646 -18.91 -5.13 -3.11
CA SER A 646 -19.89 -4.46 -2.29
C SER A 646 -19.73 -2.94 -2.38
N ASP A 647 -18.50 -2.42 -2.35
CA ASP A 647 -18.24 -0.99 -2.51
C ASP A 647 -18.64 -0.48 -3.89
N PHE A 648 -18.23 -1.21 -4.94
CA PHE A 648 -18.60 -0.90 -6.31
C PHE A 648 -20.13 -0.79 -6.48
N ARG A 649 -20.88 -1.73 -5.90
CA ARG A 649 -22.36 -1.73 -5.93
C ARG A 649 -22.97 -0.63 -5.04
N TYR A 650 -22.38 -0.34 -3.89
CA TYR A 650 -22.85 0.71 -2.98
C TYR A 650 -22.83 2.07 -3.66
N ASP A 651 -21.70 2.41 -4.27
CA ASP A 651 -21.51 3.71 -4.90
C ASP A 651 -22.39 3.86 -6.15
N THR A 652 -22.57 2.78 -6.92
CA THR A 652 -23.58 2.72 -8.01
C THR A 652 -24.99 3.00 -7.48
N SER A 653 -25.33 2.48 -6.31
CA SER A 653 -26.62 2.74 -5.64
C SER A 653 -26.77 4.16 -5.12
N LYS A 654 -25.68 4.77 -4.67
CA LYS A 654 -25.64 6.20 -4.32
C LYS A 654 -25.94 7.07 -5.53
N GLN A 655 -25.30 6.81 -6.67
CA GLN A 655 -25.53 7.57 -7.91
C GLN A 655 -26.93 7.34 -8.47
N SER A 656 -27.46 6.13 -8.35
CA SER A 656 -28.82 5.77 -8.79
C SER A 656 -29.92 6.23 -7.82
N ALA A 657 -29.60 6.95 -6.73
CA ALA A 657 -30.57 7.35 -5.73
C ALA A 657 -31.64 8.29 -6.32
N GLY A 658 -32.90 7.86 -6.31
CA GLY A 658 -34.02 8.60 -6.90
C GLY A 658 -34.34 8.23 -8.35
N VAL A 659 -33.61 7.28 -8.94
CA VAL A 659 -33.90 6.68 -10.25
C VAL A 659 -34.98 5.59 -10.10
N ASP A 660 -35.85 5.45 -11.09
CA ASP A 660 -36.92 4.42 -11.10
C ASP A 660 -36.31 3.01 -11.19
N LEU A 661 -36.96 2.02 -10.54
CA LEU A 661 -36.65 0.57 -10.62
C LEU A 661 -36.59 0.06 -12.07
N LEU A 662 -37.18 0.78 -13.02
CA LEU A 662 -37.14 0.49 -14.45
C LEU A 662 -35.79 0.80 -15.11
N THR A 663 -35.06 1.76 -14.56
CA THR A 663 -33.85 2.37 -15.13
C THR A 663 -32.58 2.03 -14.37
N SER A 664 -32.68 1.43 -13.19
CA SER A 664 -31.54 1.02 -12.36
C SER A 664 -31.56 -0.49 -12.08
N ASP A 665 -30.38 -1.06 -11.82
CA ASP A 665 -30.27 -2.43 -11.31
C ASP A 665 -31.15 -2.61 -10.07
N THR A 666 -31.82 -3.75 -10.01
CA THR A 666 -32.91 -4.00 -9.09
C THR A 666 -32.43 -4.21 -7.65
N LEU A 667 -31.25 -4.82 -7.47
CA LEU A 667 -30.60 -4.95 -6.16
C LEU A 667 -30.21 -3.56 -5.62
N VAL A 668 -29.51 -2.79 -6.44
CA VAL A 668 -29.09 -1.41 -6.16
C VAL A 668 -30.29 -0.50 -5.84
N ALA A 669 -31.34 -0.57 -6.63
CA ALA A 669 -32.55 0.24 -6.48
C ALA A 669 -33.35 -0.11 -5.23
N ALA A 670 -33.45 -1.40 -4.89
CA ALA A 670 -34.12 -1.86 -3.69
C ALA A 670 -33.44 -1.31 -2.43
N TYR A 671 -32.09 -1.35 -2.39
CA TYR A 671 -31.34 -0.78 -1.28
C TYR A 671 -31.42 0.75 -1.25
N ALA A 672 -31.37 1.42 -2.40
CA ALA A 672 -31.58 2.87 -2.48
C ALA A 672 -32.96 3.28 -1.94
N ASN A 673 -34.01 2.50 -2.25
CA ASN A 673 -35.37 2.70 -1.74
C ASN A 673 -35.46 2.47 -0.23
N ALA A 674 -34.82 1.41 0.29
CA ALA A 674 -34.73 1.17 1.73
C ALA A 674 -34.09 2.39 2.42
N ARG A 675 -32.90 2.81 1.98
CA ARG A 675 -32.20 4.00 2.49
C ARG A 675 -33.08 5.25 2.45
N TRP A 676 -33.81 5.47 1.36
CA TRP A 676 -34.75 6.60 1.25
C TRP A 676 -35.90 6.52 2.26
N ALA A 677 -36.45 5.32 2.48
CA ALA A 677 -37.50 5.10 3.46
C ALA A 677 -37.02 5.38 4.89
N TYR A 678 -35.81 4.94 5.25
CA TYR A 678 -35.23 5.20 6.57
C TYR A 678 -34.90 6.68 6.80
N ARG A 679 -34.47 7.43 5.76
CA ARG A 679 -34.29 8.89 5.86
C ARG A 679 -35.56 9.65 6.23
N LYS A 680 -36.75 9.09 5.95
CA LYS A 680 -38.06 9.65 6.33
C LYS A 680 -38.50 9.27 7.75
N LYS A 681 -37.74 8.42 8.46
CA LYS A 681 -38.04 7.99 9.84
C LYS A 681 -37.38 8.92 10.86
N SER A 682 -37.83 8.85 12.12
CA SER A 682 -37.25 9.62 13.22
C SER A 682 -35.76 9.27 13.43
N LYS A 683 -35.00 10.20 14.03
CA LYS A 683 -33.58 10.02 14.34
C LYS A 683 -33.35 8.73 15.16
N GLU A 684 -34.15 8.49 16.19
CA GLU A 684 -34.09 7.27 17.01
C GLU A 684 -34.24 5.97 16.19
N ILE A 685 -35.12 5.94 15.19
CA ILE A 685 -35.31 4.75 14.35
C ILE A 685 -34.10 4.57 13.41
N ARG A 686 -33.53 5.68 12.91
CA ARG A 686 -32.33 5.64 12.05
C ARG A 686 -31.09 5.15 12.82
N GLU A 687 -30.93 5.60 14.06
CA GLU A 687 -29.83 5.18 14.94
C GLU A 687 -29.97 3.70 15.32
N LYS A 688 -31.17 3.24 15.69
CA LYS A 688 -31.43 1.80 15.94
C LYS A 688 -31.17 0.91 14.73
N ALA A 689 -31.42 1.42 13.52
CA ALA A 689 -31.15 0.70 12.28
C ALA A 689 -29.71 0.89 11.76
N ALA A 690 -28.85 1.60 12.50
CA ALA A 690 -27.49 1.97 12.07
C ALA A 690 -27.42 2.61 10.68
N MET A 691 -28.48 3.32 10.25
CA MET A 691 -28.58 4.03 8.97
C MET A 691 -28.73 5.54 9.19
N PHE A 692 -27.85 6.09 10.04
CA PHE A 692 -27.87 7.50 10.44
C PHE A 692 -26.70 8.32 9.89
N ASN A 693 -25.55 7.69 9.61
CA ASN A 693 -24.42 8.29 8.91
C ASN A 693 -24.03 7.44 7.68
N GLU A 694 -23.23 8.00 6.78
CA GLU A 694 -22.88 7.37 5.50
C GLU A 694 -22.01 6.12 5.69
N GLU A 695 -21.06 6.18 6.63
CA GLU A 695 -20.13 5.09 6.89
C GLU A 695 -20.83 3.84 7.45
N ASN A 696 -21.74 4.00 8.41
CA ASN A 696 -22.51 2.87 8.92
C ASN A 696 -23.44 2.28 7.87
N ASP A 697 -24.05 3.11 7.01
CA ASP A 697 -24.84 2.63 5.87
C ASP A 697 -23.99 1.81 4.89
N ARG A 698 -22.80 2.31 4.53
CA ARG A 698 -21.84 1.57 3.68
C ARG A 698 -21.44 0.25 4.32
N ASN A 699 -21.06 0.25 5.60
CA ASN A 699 -20.67 -0.96 6.33
C ASN A 699 -21.83 -1.96 6.44
N ASN A 700 -23.07 -1.49 6.64
CA ASN A 700 -24.25 -2.33 6.60
C ASN A 700 -24.49 -2.93 5.21
N TRP A 701 -24.35 -2.13 4.16
CA TRP A 701 -24.41 -2.63 2.79
C TRP A 701 -23.38 -3.72 2.53
N ARG A 702 -22.12 -3.51 2.91
CA ARG A 702 -21.06 -4.54 2.78
C ARG A 702 -21.49 -5.86 3.43
N ARG A 703 -21.95 -5.80 4.68
CA ARG A 703 -22.44 -6.98 5.42
C ARG A 703 -23.60 -7.67 4.67
N HIS A 704 -24.59 -6.92 4.20
CA HIS A 704 -25.73 -7.48 3.48
C HIS A 704 -25.34 -8.07 2.12
N TYR A 705 -24.47 -7.41 1.37
CA TYR A 705 -23.97 -7.90 0.08
C TYR A 705 -23.19 -9.20 0.25
N ILE A 706 -22.33 -9.29 1.26
CA ILE A 706 -21.59 -10.53 1.55
C ILE A 706 -22.53 -11.66 1.98
N LEU A 707 -23.54 -11.37 2.80
CA LEU A 707 -24.57 -12.36 3.13
C LEU A 707 -25.33 -12.80 1.88
N TYR A 708 -25.61 -11.89 0.95
CA TYR A 708 -26.19 -12.22 -0.34
C TYR A 708 -25.28 -13.16 -1.14
N MET A 709 -24.02 -12.78 -1.40
CA MET A 709 -23.09 -13.60 -2.18
C MET A 709 -22.92 -15.00 -1.57
N THR A 710 -22.76 -15.09 -0.25
CA THR A 710 -22.59 -16.37 0.48
C THR A 710 -23.88 -17.20 0.61
N SER A 711 -25.03 -16.69 0.15
CA SER A 711 -26.31 -17.41 0.14
C SER A 711 -27.03 -17.38 -1.20
N ALA A 712 -26.39 -16.89 -2.26
CA ALA A 712 -26.97 -16.79 -3.59
C ALA A 712 -27.42 -18.17 -4.10
N ASN A 713 -26.59 -19.20 -3.90
CA ASN A 713 -26.91 -20.61 -4.23
C ASN A 713 -28.06 -21.19 -3.39
N ASP A 714 -28.40 -20.56 -2.26
CA ASP A 714 -29.43 -20.98 -1.31
C ASP A 714 -30.67 -20.07 -1.34
N GLY A 715 -30.81 -19.20 -2.35
CA GLY A 715 -31.95 -18.29 -2.47
C GLY A 715 -31.98 -17.16 -1.46
N GLY A 716 -30.83 -16.77 -0.94
CA GLY A 716 -30.73 -15.69 0.04
C GLY A 716 -31.10 -16.11 1.47
N LYS A 717 -31.19 -17.41 1.79
CA LYS A 717 -31.57 -17.93 3.12
C LYS A 717 -30.85 -17.23 4.27
N LYS A 718 -29.54 -17.02 4.18
CA LYS A 718 -28.77 -16.36 5.25
C LYS A 718 -29.16 -14.90 5.45
N LEU A 719 -29.52 -14.19 4.37
CA LEU A 719 -30.01 -12.80 4.44
C LEU A 719 -31.36 -12.75 5.16
N PHE A 720 -32.24 -13.73 4.94
CA PHE A 720 -33.55 -13.82 5.62
C PHE A 720 -33.40 -13.91 7.13
N PHE A 721 -32.57 -14.83 7.61
CA PHE A 721 -32.42 -15.10 9.04
C PHE A 721 -31.73 -13.97 9.80
N LYS A 722 -30.79 -13.27 9.17
CA LYS A 722 -29.99 -12.24 9.84
C LYS A 722 -30.57 -10.83 9.71
N CYS A 723 -31.29 -10.53 8.63
CA CYS A 723 -31.71 -9.17 8.30
C CYS A 723 -33.10 -9.15 7.62
N ASN A 724 -34.15 -9.67 8.27
CA ASN A 724 -35.48 -9.83 7.65
C ASN A 724 -36.03 -8.54 7.01
N GLU A 725 -35.84 -7.38 7.64
CA GLU A 725 -36.30 -6.09 7.12
C GLU A 725 -35.66 -5.74 5.76
N VAL A 726 -34.34 -5.99 5.64
CA VAL A 726 -33.59 -5.79 4.40
C VAL A 726 -33.93 -6.90 3.40
N TYR A 727 -34.11 -8.14 3.85
CA TYR A 727 -34.57 -9.25 3.02
C TYR A 727 -35.90 -8.93 2.33
N GLU A 728 -36.89 -8.46 3.09
CA GLU A 728 -38.22 -8.12 2.56
C GLU A 728 -38.20 -6.99 1.54
N ALA A 729 -37.26 -6.04 1.69
CA ALA A 729 -37.08 -4.94 0.78
C ALA A 729 -36.29 -5.33 -0.48
N VAL A 730 -35.30 -6.22 -0.36
CA VAL A 730 -34.33 -6.52 -1.42
C VAL A 730 -34.72 -7.75 -2.24
N ILE A 731 -35.03 -8.89 -1.61
CA ILE A 731 -35.25 -10.20 -2.28
C ILE A 731 -36.45 -10.18 -3.23
N LYS A 732 -37.50 -9.41 -2.91
CA LYS A 732 -38.67 -9.26 -3.79
C LYS A 732 -38.32 -8.79 -5.19
N TYR A 733 -37.17 -8.14 -5.34
CA TYR A 733 -36.72 -7.58 -6.58
C TYR A 733 -35.40 -8.20 -7.11
N MET A 734 -34.88 -9.24 -6.46
CA MET A 734 -33.70 -9.96 -6.95
C MET A 734 -34.07 -11.01 -8.00
N ASN A 735 -33.20 -11.16 -9.00
CA ASN A 735 -33.18 -12.33 -9.87
C ASN A 735 -32.44 -13.44 -9.10
N LEU A 736 -33.15 -14.51 -8.75
CA LEU A 736 -32.52 -15.68 -8.13
C LEU A 736 -31.90 -16.57 -9.22
N PRO A 737 -30.85 -17.36 -8.89
CA PRO A 737 -30.33 -18.38 -9.80
C PRO A 737 -31.45 -19.31 -10.28
N GLU A 738 -31.27 -19.87 -11.47
CA GLU A 738 -32.25 -20.77 -12.07
C GLU A 738 -32.54 -21.96 -11.15
N GLY A 739 -33.82 -22.24 -10.89
CA GLY A 739 -34.26 -23.34 -10.01
C GLY A 739 -34.40 -22.99 -8.52
N VAL A 740 -34.20 -21.74 -8.12
CA VAL A 740 -34.26 -21.32 -6.71
C VAL A 740 -35.56 -20.55 -6.39
N GLU A 741 -36.31 -21.02 -5.38
CA GLU A 741 -37.57 -20.39 -4.92
C GLU A 741 -37.37 -19.42 -3.74
N ARG A 742 -38.21 -18.38 -3.67
CA ARG A 742 -38.19 -17.37 -2.59
C ARG A 742 -38.79 -17.94 -1.31
N LEU A 743 -38.17 -17.64 -0.16
CA LEU A 743 -38.78 -17.92 1.14
C LEU A 743 -39.95 -16.94 1.37
N GLN A 744 -41.05 -17.47 1.90
CA GLN A 744 -42.16 -16.66 2.37
C GLN A 744 -41.94 -16.35 3.86
N SER A 745 -42.14 -15.10 4.25
CA SER A 745 -42.17 -14.72 5.67
C SER A 745 -43.37 -15.41 6.32
N ASN A 746 -43.13 -16.15 7.41
CA ASN A 746 -44.22 -16.64 8.27
C ASN A 746 -44.73 -15.53 9.18
#